data_AF-A0AA43BEE3-F1
#
_entry.id   AF-A0AA43BEE3-F1
#
_cell.length_a   1.000
_cell.length_b   1.000
_cell.length_c   1.000
_cell.angle_alpha   90.00
_cell.angle_beta   90.00
_cell.angle_gamma   90.00
#
_symmetry.space_group_name_H-M   'P 1'
#
loop_
_entity.id
_entity.type
_entity.pdbx_description
1 polymer ?
#
loop_
_entity_poly.entity_id
_entity_poly.type
_entity_poly.pdbx_seq_one_letter_code
_entity_poly.pdbx_strand_id
1 'polypeptide(L)'
;MTILATDIKLRQSQRLTDNPDGGGRMVQTEIIDGAMNNLFPDIGDEERTTGRTTLRKMFVHVDTPAPDVLKDAIAVLIDPPADPRVTVTMFATGSYSDVRLDAKNRVESYITRGTESRFVLLGNHFSGQMTIQVYAMKDAPSPDINDNFSLLTLASSEHEPAEQYVRVKGVLSRTTRTFTDDQGAFERDVLVIELVNALLRDFYGQEVVRYSATKPATRIYETNVVEATSYHSVKRLTAAGKPGDLAVQVDTPYVSIVPTSTAETPVSDVLAGMGTISQVPSGPAGSLGQTFSASFAAGVPVSRYLGTGLVVGAVRVVAGSVELTDDGTGGLASAVATPWSGTVDYQSGVVALTHASGVGSTSVSITASPAGSIPMQGFTDEIEVTQNNQGMVWLFQLTPLPAPGTVVVDYRALGRWIRLTDNGRGRLLGKPGQGTGTINYQTGSVVVTAGALPDLKSSIISNWGTPIIAEARVGDTAILPPALRFVLGEGSAVPGTVQLTLRVGGANVAVTDNGNGGLLIGGQVRGQISYSTGEISLRPLNLPDADSQLSINYDWGQPLHAAPQPVPDSAGIVSFTLPQGPVRQGTVILDWLVSVRRDRDDLSSAPQAMRVIAKDDGAGNLVGVSVGDTAFSTVLGAVNYSTGAVSLQAGKFMVRQVSYPVYEIRSGRLKVVGYERLDVLAQFSAGSIVSAGWMLAGEAAQSAQEVMPLPAVQLQLTPTISDSIVPGSVRFAFRGRTYVDRSGGLYHSIDPTTGSGIYAGTIDYAAGVVNLVQWLAGGENTVQIQSLLTRIADPGVAVSFFRAPGSPLRPGMFTLRATRIDGELLTVTADINGVLSAAEIRGKVDWESGVVKVQFGQLVPVAGNEGKPWFDPDQVEGDQVWRPTLVLPGTIYMGAVVYRSIPLSEVVIGLSSVRLPSDGRAPAFKPGQTVLIHHTAKHVVPSPQAGQLVAFGRGRIAGIEVRDADGRPVDAAWFTADLDVGNLRFSDPLNLAAYALPLTISERVEDRRLVVQPQITGEIEINTSLTHDYPVGEAMISTALRLGEANGSLDLQARVVSLFDQAAWTNVWADSPSGSVAPGTYNDTDYPLAVTNKDAITERWAVRFTSATQFEVIGETVGTISAGNTTTDLAPINPRTGQPYFVMKKEGWGTGWSTNNVVRFNTVGGLAPVWMMRTTLPGTPEGATDSTRFQVIGNIPGE
;
A
#
# COMPACT_ATOMS: atom_id res chain seq x y z
N MET A 1 -28.92 24.05 -49.65
CA MET A 1 -30.03 24.18 -48.69
C MET A 1 -29.41 24.07 -47.32
N THR A 2 -29.80 24.93 -46.39
CA THR A 2 -29.14 25.09 -45.09
C THR A 2 -29.99 24.41 -44.02
N ILE A 3 -29.35 23.65 -43.12
CA ILE A 3 -29.99 23.08 -41.93
C ILE A 3 -30.36 24.25 -41.01
N LEU A 4 -31.61 24.40 -40.62
CA LEU A 4 -32.01 25.43 -39.66
C LEU A 4 -31.97 24.87 -38.23
N ALA A 5 -31.84 25.74 -37.23
CA ALA A 5 -31.90 25.32 -35.83
C ALA A 5 -33.22 24.60 -35.48
N THR A 6 -34.31 24.94 -36.17
CA THR A 6 -35.62 24.29 -36.03
C THR A 6 -35.67 22.86 -36.59
N ASP A 7 -34.72 22.49 -37.46
CA ASP A 7 -34.63 21.16 -38.05
C ASP A 7 -33.92 20.17 -37.12
N ILE A 8 -33.23 20.64 -36.07
CA ILE A 8 -32.63 19.79 -35.05
C ILE A 8 -33.69 19.47 -33.99
N LYS A 9 -34.15 18.22 -33.98
CA LYS A 9 -35.22 17.75 -33.09
C LYS A 9 -34.70 16.81 -32.02
N LEU A 10 -35.20 16.97 -30.79
CA LEU A 10 -35.01 16.00 -29.72
C LEU A 10 -36.17 15.01 -29.75
N ARG A 11 -35.90 13.72 -29.94
CA ARG A 11 -36.93 12.67 -30.08
C ARG A 11 -36.86 11.70 -28.92
N GLN A 12 -38.02 11.18 -28.52
CA GLN A 12 -38.13 10.17 -27.48
C GLN A 12 -37.66 8.79 -27.98
N SER A 13 -37.26 7.93 -27.04
CA SER A 13 -37.08 6.50 -27.30
C SER A 13 -38.42 5.76 -27.28
N GLN A 14 -38.46 4.55 -27.85
CA GLN A 14 -39.64 3.70 -27.94
C GLN A 14 -40.35 3.50 -26.60
N ARG A 15 -39.56 3.33 -25.53
CA ARG A 15 -40.07 3.26 -24.16
C ARG A 15 -39.34 4.25 -23.30
N LEU A 16 -40.01 5.31 -22.87
CA LEU A 16 -39.43 6.27 -21.94
C LEU A 16 -39.73 5.84 -20.50
N THR A 17 -39.20 4.68 -20.10
CA THR A 17 -39.33 4.08 -18.76
C THR A 17 -37.96 3.86 -18.11
N ASP A 18 -37.91 3.78 -16.78
CA ASP A 18 -36.69 3.42 -16.02
C ASP A 18 -36.67 1.91 -15.71
N ASN A 19 -37.48 1.13 -16.44
CA ASN A 19 -37.53 -0.33 -16.34
C ASN A 19 -36.36 -0.96 -17.13
N PRO A 20 -35.99 -2.23 -16.87
CA PRO A 20 -34.91 -2.90 -17.61
C PRO A 20 -35.05 -2.86 -19.14
N ASP A 21 -36.28 -2.81 -19.65
CA ASP A 21 -36.63 -2.75 -21.08
C ASP A 21 -36.84 -1.32 -21.62
N GLY A 22 -36.63 -0.30 -20.79
CA GLY A 22 -36.71 1.12 -21.17
C GLY A 22 -35.62 1.50 -22.17
N GLY A 23 -35.86 2.49 -23.02
CA GLY A 23 -34.99 2.87 -24.13
C GLY A 23 -35.48 2.32 -25.48
N GLY A 24 -34.59 1.70 -26.24
CA GLY A 24 -34.87 1.18 -27.58
C GLY A 24 -34.65 2.21 -28.69
N ARG A 25 -35.38 2.06 -29.79
CA ARG A 25 -35.25 2.87 -31.01
C ARG A 25 -35.96 4.22 -30.90
N MET A 26 -35.58 5.18 -31.73
CA MET A 26 -36.24 6.49 -31.82
C MET A 26 -37.70 6.35 -32.26
N VAL A 27 -38.59 7.17 -31.70
CA VAL A 27 -39.98 7.38 -32.18
C VAL A 27 -40.16 8.82 -32.66
N GLN A 28 -41.27 9.09 -33.36
CA GLN A 28 -41.55 10.44 -33.88
C GLN A 28 -41.94 11.43 -32.77
N THR A 29 -42.33 10.97 -31.58
CA THR A 29 -42.68 11.86 -30.47
C THR A 29 -41.49 12.76 -30.09
N GLU A 30 -41.71 14.07 -30.10
CA GLU A 30 -40.70 15.09 -29.79
C GLU A 30 -40.62 15.36 -28.29
N ILE A 31 -39.40 15.55 -27.79
CA ILE A 31 -39.15 16.12 -26.47
C ILE A 31 -39.20 17.65 -26.64
N ILE A 32 -40.38 18.20 -26.38
CA ILE A 32 -40.66 19.63 -26.53
C ILE A 32 -39.91 20.42 -25.44
N ASP A 33 -39.24 21.49 -25.85
CA ASP A 33 -38.57 22.43 -24.96
C ASP A 33 -39.55 23.11 -23.98
N GLY A 34 -39.13 23.27 -22.72
CA GLY A 34 -39.94 23.84 -21.63
C GLY A 34 -41.10 22.97 -21.13
N ALA A 35 -41.41 21.83 -21.78
CA ALA A 35 -42.48 20.94 -21.33
C ALA A 35 -42.06 20.14 -20.09
N MET A 36 -42.80 20.32 -18.99
CA MET A 36 -42.54 19.59 -17.74
C MET A 36 -42.73 18.08 -17.94
N ASN A 37 -41.86 17.32 -17.29
CA ASN A 37 -41.91 15.86 -17.20
C ASN A 37 -41.90 15.08 -18.53
N ASN A 38 -41.47 15.71 -19.63
CA ASN A 38 -41.44 15.07 -20.95
C ASN A 38 -40.21 14.16 -21.19
N LEU A 39 -39.20 14.21 -20.30
CA LEU A 39 -38.03 13.31 -20.30
C LEU A 39 -37.88 12.52 -19.00
N PHE A 40 -37.83 13.23 -17.87
CA PHE A 40 -37.77 12.65 -16.54
C PHE A 40 -39.10 12.88 -15.80
N PRO A 41 -39.61 11.91 -15.03
CA PRO A 41 -40.76 12.13 -14.16
C PRO A 41 -40.36 12.96 -12.92
N ASP A 42 -41.38 13.36 -12.15
CA ASP A 42 -41.20 13.99 -10.83
C ASP A 42 -40.32 13.13 -9.91
N ILE A 43 -39.61 13.80 -8.99
CA ILE A 43 -38.79 13.13 -7.98
C ILE A 43 -39.70 12.77 -6.80
N GLY A 44 -39.84 11.48 -6.49
CA GLY A 44 -40.67 11.01 -5.39
C GLY A 44 -40.02 11.15 -4.01
N ASP A 45 -40.84 11.07 -2.95
CA ASP A 45 -40.38 11.16 -1.55
C ASP A 45 -39.36 10.07 -1.17
N GLU A 46 -39.53 8.86 -1.70
CA GLU A 46 -38.57 7.77 -1.49
C GLU A 46 -37.22 8.09 -2.15
N GLU A 47 -37.25 8.67 -3.36
CA GLU A 47 -36.02 9.10 -4.05
C GLU A 47 -35.29 10.20 -3.27
N ARG A 48 -36.02 11.03 -2.51
CA ARG A 48 -35.45 12.04 -1.60
C ARG A 48 -34.97 11.46 -0.27
N THR A 49 -35.46 10.29 0.13
CA THR A 49 -35.08 9.61 1.38
C THR A 49 -33.83 8.77 1.21
N THR A 50 -33.77 7.94 0.15
CA THR A 50 -32.67 7.00 -0.07
C THR A 50 -31.67 7.46 -1.13
N GLY A 51 -32.05 8.43 -1.96
CA GLY A 51 -31.35 8.76 -3.20
C GLY A 51 -31.66 7.76 -4.32
N ARG A 52 -31.59 8.21 -5.58
CA ARG A 52 -31.77 7.35 -6.77
C ARG A 52 -31.01 7.85 -7.99
N THR A 53 -30.56 6.93 -8.84
CA THR A 53 -30.11 7.21 -10.20
C THR A 53 -31.12 6.68 -11.23
N THR A 54 -31.57 7.56 -12.12
CA THR A 54 -32.54 7.24 -13.19
C THR A 54 -31.90 7.44 -14.57
N LEU A 55 -32.18 6.52 -15.49
CA LEU A 55 -31.60 6.50 -16.84
C LEU A 55 -32.70 6.69 -17.90
N ARG A 56 -32.50 7.63 -18.82
CA ARG A 56 -33.44 7.94 -19.91
C ARG A 56 -32.71 8.03 -21.24
N LYS A 57 -33.23 7.37 -22.27
CA LYS A 57 -32.69 7.46 -23.62
C LYS A 57 -33.46 8.50 -24.42
N MET A 58 -32.73 9.32 -25.16
CA MET A 58 -33.26 10.27 -26.13
C MET A 58 -32.42 10.25 -27.41
N PHE A 59 -32.92 10.89 -28.46
CA PHE A 59 -32.22 11.00 -29.72
C PHE A 59 -32.14 12.45 -30.17
N VAL A 60 -30.98 12.84 -30.70
CA VAL A 60 -30.84 14.06 -31.51
C VAL A 60 -31.07 13.66 -32.96
N HIS A 61 -32.00 14.30 -33.65
CA HIS A 61 -32.37 13.97 -35.03
C HIS A 61 -32.31 15.21 -35.92
N VAL A 62 -31.64 15.10 -37.07
CA VAL A 62 -31.65 16.11 -38.14
C VAL A 62 -32.87 15.84 -39.03
N ASP A 63 -33.91 16.67 -38.95
CA ASP A 63 -35.18 16.49 -39.66
C ASP A 63 -35.21 17.31 -40.96
N THR A 64 -34.31 17.00 -41.90
CA THR A 64 -34.26 17.64 -43.22
C THR A 64 -34.70 16.69 -44.34
N PRO A 65 -35.36 17.20 -45.40
CA PRO A 65 -35.83 16.39 -46.52
C PRO A 65 -34.69 15.95 -47.47
N ALA A 66 -33.49 16.51 -47.33
CA ALA A 66 -32.28 16.11 -48.04
C ALA A 66 -31.22 15.56 -47.06
N PRO A 67 -30.23 14.78 -47.53
CA PRO A 67 -29.14 14.28 -46.71
C PRO A 67 -28.08 15.36 -46.46
N ASP A 68 -28.49 16.52 -45.95
CA ASP A 68 -27.57 17.61 -45.62
C ASP A 68 -26.70 17.21 -44.41
N VAL A 69 -25.43 17.64 -44.38
CA VAL A 69 -24.48 17.23 -43.34
C VAL A 69 -24.46 18.26 -42.22
N LEU A 70 -24.76 17.83 -40.99
CA LEU A 70 -24.42 18.61 -39.79
C LEU A 70 -23.03 18.20 -39.31
N LYS A 71 -22.05 19.08 -39.52
CA LYS A 71 -20.64 18.80 -39.23
C LYS A 71 -20.28 19.02 -37.78
N ASP A 72 -19.30 18.26 -37.28
CA ASP A 72 -18.74 18.41 -35.93
C ASP A 72 -19.80 18.47 -34.82
N ALA A 73 -20.83 17.64 -34.94
CA ALA A 73 -22.00 17.73 -34.07
C ALA A 73 -21.66 17.28 -32.64
N ILE A 74 -21.83 18.18 -31.68
CA ILE A 74 -21.62 17.93 -30.26
C ILE A 74 -22.87 18.24 -29.45
N ALA A 75 -23.03 17.55 -28.32
CA ALA A 75 -24.02 17.83 -27.30
C ALA A 75 -23.36 18.25 -25.99
N VAL A 76 -23.90 19.28 -25.35
CA VAL A 76 -23.43 19.84 -24.08
C VAL A 76 -24.61 20.12 -23.14
N LEU A 77 -24.39 19.99 -21.84
CA LEU A 77 -25.28 20.57 -20.83
C LEU A 77 -24.83 22.00 -20.57
N ILE A 78 -25.74 22.97 -20.63
CA ILE A 78 -25.43 24.39 -20.44
C ILE A 78 -25.72 24.80 -18.99
N ASP A 79 -26.89 24.40 -18.48
CA ASP A 79 -27.32 24.73 -17.12
C ASP A 79 -27.47 23.46 -16.29
N PRO A 80 -26.79 23.36 -15.13
CA PRO A 80 -27.07 22.31 -14.16
C PRO A 80 -28.47 22.50 -13.56
N PRO A 81 -29.03 21.43 -12.96
CA PRO A 81 -30.20 21.55 -12.10
C PRO A 81 -30.04 22.65 -11.03
N ALA A 82 -31.13 23.33 -10.71
CA ALA A 82 -31.19 24.36 -9.68
C ALA A 82 -31.04 23.76 -8.26
N ASP A 83 -31.50 22.52 -8.05
CA ASP A 83 -31.28 21.80 -6.80
C ASP A 83 -29.86 21.21 -6.77
N PRO A 84 -28.98 21.62 -5.83
CA PRO A 84 -27.61 21.14 -5.74
C PRO A 84 -27.50 19.64 -5.40
N ARG A 85 -28.59 19.00 -4.95
CA ARG A 85 -28.67 17.56 -4.69
C ARG A 85 -29.04 16.75 -5.94
N VAL A 86 -29.38 17.42 -7.04
CA VAL A 86 -29.71 16.77 -8.31
C VAL A 86 -28.56 17.02 -9.29
N THR A 87 -28.04 15.96 -9.89
CA THR A 87 -27.01 16.05 -10.93
C THR A 87 -27.50 15.35 -12.18
N VAL A 88 -27.31 15.98 -13.34
CA VAL A 88 -27.59 15.38 -14.65
C VAL A 88 -26.28 15.18 -15.41
N THR A 89 -26.15 14.00 -15.98
CA THR A 89 -24.97 13.56 -16.74
C THR A 89 -25.42 12.88 -18.03
N MET A 90 -24.65 13.00 -19.09
CA MET A 90 -24.90 12.39 -20.38
C MET A 90 -23.82 11.35 -20.70
N PHE A 91 -24.20 10.27 -21.36
CA PHE A 91 -23.26 9.31 -21.93
C PHE A 91 -23.88 8.64 -23.16
N ALA A 92 -23.07 7.89 -23.91
CA ALA A 92 -23.53 7.11 -25.05
C ALA A 92 -23.01 5.68 -24.97
N THR A 93 -23.84 4.73 -25.37
CA THR A 93 -23.48 3.30 -25.53
C THR A 93 -23.04 2.98 -26.95
N GLY A 94 -23.25 3.90 -27.91
CA GLY A 94 -23.02 3.68 -29.34
C GLY A 94 -24.11 2.89 -30.04
N SER A 95 -25.12 2.39 -29.32
CA SER A 95 -26.21 1.58 -29.90
C SER A 95 -27.49 2.38 -30.12
N TYR A 96 -28.17 2.10 -31.23
CA TYR A 96 -29.44 2.74 -31.57
C TYR A 96 -30.65 2.02 -30.98
N SER A 97 -30.49 0.77 -30.54
CA SER A 97 -31.59 -0.08 -30.06
C SER A 97 -31.38 -0.63 -28.65
N ASP A 98 -30.29 -0.26 -27.98
CA ASP A 98 -30.03 -0.67 -26.61
C ASP A 98 -31.12 -0.20 -25.64
N VAL A 99 -31.29 -1.00 -24.60
CA VAL A 99 -32.23 -0.75 -23.51
C VAL A 99 -31.48 -0.38 -22.24
N ARG A 100 -32.21 -0.01 -21.21
CA ARG A 100 -31.68 0.44 -19.93
C ARG A 100 -30.77 -0.61 -19.30
N LEU A 101 -31.07 -1.90 -19.46
CA LEU A 101 -30.22 -2.97 -18.95
C LEU A 101 -28.81 -2.92 -19.58
N ASP A 102 -28.71 -2.66 -20.88
CA ASP A 102 -27.42 -2.53 -21.59
C ASP A 102 -26.68 -1.28 -21.14
N ALA A 103 -27.38 -0.15 -21.03
CA ALA A 103 -26.83 1.11 -20.56
C ALA A 103 -26.32 1.02 -19.12
N LYS A 104 -27.09 0.36 -18.24
CA LYS A 104 -26.69 0.05 -16.86
C LYS A 104 -25.44 -0.82 -16.83
N ASN A 105 -25.40 -1.91 -17.60
CA ASN A 105 -24.24 -2.78 -17.68
C ASN A 105 -22.99 -2.00 -18.13
N ARG A 106 -23.15 -1.06 -19.06
CA ARG A 106 -22.07 -0.19 -19.54
C ARG A 106 -21.56 0.79 -18.46
N VAL A 107 -22.45 1.37 -17.68
CA VAL A 107 -22.12 2.24 -16.52
C VAL A 107 -21.41 1.44 -15.42
N GLU A 108 -21.93 0.26 -15.08
CA GLU A 108 -21.38 -0.61 -14.03
C GLU A 108 -20.10 -1.35 -14.44
N SER A 109 -19.72 -1.33 -15.72
CA SER A 109 -18.44 -1.90 -16.18
C SER A 109 -17.22 -1.08 -15.74
N TYR A 110 -17.40 -0.13 -14.81
CA TYR A 110 -16.32 0.58 -14.14
C TYR A 110 -15.34 -0.37 -13.43
N ILE A 111 -15.85 -1.48 -12.89
CA ILE A 111 -15.03 -2.58 -12.38
C ILE A 111 -15.32 -3.85 -13.18
N THR A 112 -14.24 -4.50 -13.59
CA THR A 112 -14.26 -5.79 -14.29
C THR A 112 -13.45 -6.84 -13.54
N ARG A 113 -13.74 -8.11 -13.81
CA ARG A 113 -13.01 -9.25 -13.26
C ARG A 113 -11.55 -9.23 -13.73
N GLY A 114 -10.62 -9.23 -12.79
CA GLY A 114 -9.19 -9.32 -13.01
C GLY A 114 -8.68 -10.75 -12.92
N THR A 115 -7.47 -10.90 -12.36
CA THR A 115 -6.85 -12.20 -12.13
C THR A 115 -7.48 -12.93 -10.95
N GLU A 116 -7.38 -14.26 -10.95
CA GLU A 116 -7.81 -15.08 -9.81
C GLU A 116 -6.99 -14.70 -8.56
N SER A 117 -7.66 -14.50 -7.45
CA SER A 117 -7.04 -14.18 -6.17
C SER A 117 -6.37 -15.41 -5.53
N ARG A 118 -5.56 -15.18 -4.50
CA ARG A 118 -4.96 -16.26 -3.69
C ARG A 118 -5.91 -16.84 -2.63
N PHE A 119 -7.14 -16.32 -2.56
CA PHE A 119 -8.15 -16.74 -1.60
C PHE A 119 -9.00 -17.86 -2.19
N VAL A 120 -9.23 -18.90 -1.39
CA VAL A 120 -10.14 -19.99 -1.73
C VAL A 120 -11.30 -19.99 -0.74
N LEU A 121 -12.52 -20.08 -1.25
CA LEU A 121 -13.74 -20.06 -0.43
C LEU A 121 -13.79 -21.32 0.46
N LEU A 122 -13.93 -21.12 1.78
CA LEU A 122 -14.03 -22.18 2.78
C LEU A 122 -15.50 -22.47 3.09
N GLY A 123 -15.97 -23.67 2.72
CA GLY A 123 -17.37 -24.05 2.88
C GLY A 123 -18.33 -23.28 1.95
N ASN A 124 -19.63 -23.50 2.11
CA ASN A 124 -20.67 -22.87 1.28
C ASN A 124 -21.23 -21.61 1.93
N HIS A 125 -21.49 -20.60 1.11
CA HIS A 125 -22.06 -19.32 1.51
C HIS A 125 -23.39 -19.12 0.79
N PHE A 126 -24.40 -18.68 1.53
CA PHE A 126 -25.77 -18.58 1.02
C PHE A 126 -26.19 -17.12 0.84
N SER A 127 -27.14 -16.90 -0.05
CA SER A 127 -27.80 -15.61 -0.23
C SER A 127 -28.26 -15.02 1.11
N GLY A 128 -28.05 -13.71 1.29
CA GLY A 128 -28.30 -12.97 2.53
C GLY A 128 -27.12 -12.89 3.49
N GLN A 129 -26.08 -13.73 3.36
CA GLN A 129 -24.90 -13.64 4.23
C GLN A 129 -24.05 -12.39 3.93
N MET A 130 -23.52 -11.77 4.97
CA MET A 130 -22.61 -10.60 4.90
C MET A 130 -21.18 -10.94 5.29
N THR A 131 -20.84 -12.22 5.39
CA THR A 131 -19.49 -12.69 5.72
C THR A 131 -19.12 -13.84 4.81
N ILE A 132 -17.89 -13.82 4.29
CA ILE A 132 -17.29 -14.95 3.60
C ILE A 132 -16.10 -15.46 4.40
N GLN A 133 -15.93 -16.78 4.39
CA GLN A 133 -14.76 -17.43 4.95
C GLN A 133 -13.87 -17.88 3.82
N VAL A 134 -12.59 -17.55 3.90
CA VAL A 134 -11.60 -17.94 2.90
C VAL A 134 -10.38 -18.51 3.59
N TYR A 135 -9.66 -19.39 2.91
CA TYR A 135 -8.34 -19.83 3.34
C TYR A 135 -7.29 -19.48 2.28
N ALA A 136 -6.06 -19.22 2.75
CA ALA A 136 -4.92 -18.84 1.91
C ALA A 136 -3.59 -19.35 2.52
N MET A 137 -2.51 -19.19 1.76
CA MET A 137 -1.15 -19.37 2.29
C MET A 137 -0.76 -18.20 3.21
N LYS A 138 0.19 -18.44 4.12
CA LYS A 138 0.64 -17.47 5.13
C LYS A 138 1.20 -16.17 4.53
N ASP A 139 1.79 -16.25 3.34
CA ASP A 139 2.36 -15.13 2.60
C ASP A 139 1.32 -14.33 1.78
N ALA A 140 0.06 -14.78 1.72
CA ALA A 140 -0.99 -14.02 1.02
C ALA A 140 -1.32 -12.74 1.82
N PRO A 141 -1.31 -11.55 1.19
CA PRO A 141 -1.70 -10.32 1.85
C PRO A 141 -3.18 -10.37 2.24
N SER A 142 -3.54 -9.77 3.38
CA SER A 142 -4.95 -9.54 3.72
C SER A 142 -5.57 -8.50 2.77
N PRO A 143 -6.88 -8.58 2.47
CA PRO A 143 -7.54 -7.49 1.77
C PRO A 143 -7.59 -6.22 2.61
N ASP A 144 -7.49 -5.07 1.95
CA ASP A 144 -7.68 -3.76 2.58
C ASP A 144 -9.18 -3.42 2.67
N ILE A 145 -9.54 -2.49 3.55
CA ILE A 145 -10.91 -1.96 3.61
C ILE A 145 -11.24 -1.31 2.27
N ASN A 146 -12.44 -1.58 1.73
CA ASN A 146 -12.92 -1.17 0.41
C ASN A 146 -12.35 -1.93 -0.81
N ASP A 147 -11.54 -2.98 -0.63
CA ASP A 147 -11.16 -3.86 -1.75
C ASP A 147 -12.41 -4.53 -2.37
N ASN A 148 -12.42 -4.66 -3.71
CA ASN A 148 -13.51 -5.31 -4.45
C ASN A 148 -13.06 -6.68 -4.97
N PHE A 149 -13.90 -7.70 -4.76
CA PHE A 149 -13.74 -9.04 -5.30
C PHE A 149 -14.88 -9.41 -6.25
N SER A 150 -14.61 -10.25 -7.25
CA SER A 150 -15.64 -10.95 -8.03
C SER A 150 -15.67 -12.42 -7.63
N LEU A 151 -16.82 -12.89 -7.17
CA LEU A 151 -17.11 -14.30 -6.91
C LEU A 151 -17.74 -14.90 -8.15
N LEU A 152 -17.09 -15.90 -8.75
CA LEU A 152 -17.57 -16.57 -9.96
C LEU A 152 -17.70 -18.07 -9.74
N THR A 153 -18.93 -18.57 -9.78
CA THR A 153 -19.24 -20.00 -9.89
C THR A 153 -19.13 -20.40 -11.36
N LEU A 154 -18.21 -21.32 -11.67
CA LEU A 154 -18.06 -21.86 -13.01
C LEU A 154 -19.21 -22.83 -13.35
N ALA A 155 -19.64 -22.81 -14.62
CA ALA A 155 -20.66 -23.72 -15.11
C ALA A 155 -20.19 -25.18 -14.94
N SER A 156 -20.97 -25.98 -14.22
CA SER A 156 -20.76 -27.42 -14.05
C SER A 156 -22.11 -28.12 -14.01
N SER A 157 -22.15 -29.44 -14.15
CA SER A 157 -23.40 -30.23 -14.13
C SER A 157 -24.18 -30.12 -12.81
N GLU A 158 -23.56 -29.61 -11.74
CA GLU A 158 -24.14 -29.52 -10.39
C GLU A 158 -24.46 -28.08 -9.95
N HIS A 159 -23.94 -27.06 -10.65
CA HIS A 159 -24.06 -25.67 -10.22
C HIS A 159 -24.28 -24.73 -11.40
N GLU A 160 -25.30 -23.87 -11.27
CA GLU A 160 -25.59 -22.81 -12.23
C GLU A 160 -24.50 -21.71 -12.18
N PRO A 161 -24.06 -21.19 -13.34
CA PRO A 161 -23.07 -20.14 -13.37
C PRO A 161 -23.60 -18.86 -12.71
N ALA A 162 -22.84 -18.35 -11.74
CA ALA A 162 -23.20 -17.17 -10.98
C ALA A 162 -21.99 -16.27 -10.81
N GLU A 163 -22.16 -14.96 -11.05
CA GLU A 163 -21.12 -13.96 -10.79
C GLU A 163 -21.69 -12.85 -9.90
N GLN A 164 -20.95 -12.45 -8.87
CA GLN A 164 -21.27 -11.31 -8.02
C GLN A 164 -20.01 -10.54 -7.61
N TYR A 165 -20.08 -9.22 -7.69
CA TYR A 165 -19.08 -8.33 -7.12
C TYR A 165 -19.40 -8.03 -5.65
N VAL A 166 -18.41 -8.15 -4.78
CA VAL A 166 -18.51 -7.90 -3.34
C VAL A 166 -17.42 -6.94 -2.90
N ARG A 167 -17.71 -6.08 -1.91
CA ARG A 167 -16.73 -5.16 -1.32
C ARG A 167 -16.40 -5.58 0.10
N VAL A 168 -15.13 -5.46 0.49
CA VAL A 168 -14.64 -5.78 1.83
C VAL A 168 -14.98 -4.64 2.80
N LYS A 169 -15.73 -4.96 3.85
CA LYS A 169 -15.98 -4.08 5.00
C LYS A 169 -14.81 -4.10 5.99
N GLY A 170 -14.23 -5.27 6.19
CA GLY A 170 -13.07 -5.47 7.05
C GLY A 170 -12.77 -6.96 7.22
N VAL A 171 -11.62 -7.26 7.83
CA VAL A 171 -11.24 -8.63 8.20
C VAL A 171 -11.53 -8.79 9.70
N LEU A 172 -12.52 -9.62 10.04
CA LEU A 172 -12.90 -9.88 11.45
C LEU A 172 -11.84 -10.71 12.17
N SER A 173 -11.24 -11.66 11.47
CA SER A 173 -10.19 -12.51 12.02
C SER A 173 -9.33 -13.10 10.92
N ARG A 174 -8.03 -13.23 11.19
CA ARG A 174 -7.10 -14.06 10.43
C ARG A 174 -6.37 -14.96 11.41
N THR A 175 -6.51 -16.28 11.26
CA THR A 175 -5.87 -17.26 12.15
C THR A 175 -5.20 -18.35 11.35
N THR A 176 -3.94 -18.65 11.65
CA THR A 176 -3.27 -19.86 11.15
C THR A 176 -3.88 -21.07 11.85
N ARG A 177 -4.39 -22.02 11.07
CA ARG A 177 -4.98 -23.28 11.57
C ARG A 177 -4.27 -24.47 10.95
N THR A 178 -4.07 -25.50 11.75
CA THR A 178 -3.54 -26.80 11.32
C THR A 178 -4.69 -27.71 10.90
N PHE A 179 -4.62 -28.23 9.68
CA PHE A 179 -5.54 -29.21 9.10
C PHE A 179 -4.80 -30.53 8.89
N THR A 180 -5.55 -31.62 8.76
CA THR A 180 -4.97 -32.96 8.58
C THR A 180 -5.63 -33.64 7.38
N ASP A 181 -4.83 -34.17 6.47
CA ASP A 181 -5.26 -35.03 5.36
C ASP A 181 -4.58 -36.42 5.46
N ASP A 182 -4.84 -37.31 4.50
CA ASP A 182 -4.21 -38.63 4.41
C ASP A 182 -2.68 -38.57 4.25
N GLN A 183 -2.11 -37.38 4.03
CA GLN A 183 -0.67 -37.11 3.92
C GLN A 183 -0.11 -36.39 5.16
N GLY A 184 -0.90 -36.21 6.22
CA GLY A 184 -0.50 -35.66 7.52
C GLY A 184 -1.00 -34.24 7.79
N ALA A 185 -0.42 -33.58 8.79
CA ALA A 185 -0.79 -32.21 9.17
C ALA A 185 -0.23 -31.17 8.18
N PHE A 186 -0.96 -30.08 7.94
CA PHE A 186 -0.52 -28.92 7.17
C PHE A 186 -1.23 -27.64 7.64
N GLU A 187 -0.61 -26.47 7.43
CA GLU A 187 -1.14 -25.19 7.91
C GLU A 187 -1.71 -24.31 6.79
N ARG A 188 -2.81 -23.61 7.10
CA ARG A 188 -3.39 -22.55 6.26
C ARG A 188 -3.88 -21.41 7.13
N ASP A 189 -3.81 -20.20 6.59
CA ASP A 189 -4.45 -19.06 7.21
C ASP A 189 -5.92 -19.05 6.81
N VAL A 190 -6.82 -18.97 7.79
CA VAL A 190 -8.26 -18.81 7.60
C VAL A 190 -8.64 -17.37 7.94
N LEU A 191 -9.29 -16.70 7.00
CA LEU A 191 -9.77 -15.34 7.11
C LEU A 191 -11.29 -15.33 7.13
N VAL A 192 -11.87 -14.55 8.05
CA VAL A 192 -13.30 -14.21 8.04
C VAL A 192 -13.40 -12.77 7.57
N ILE A 193 -13.89 -12.61 6.35
CA ILE A 193 -14.05 -11.31 5.69
C ILE A 193 -15.49 -10.88 5.83
N GLU A 194 -15.70 -9.71 6.43
CA GLU A 194 -17.00 -9.06 6.46
C GLU A 194 -17.20 -8.28 5.16
N LEU A 195 -18.36 -8.43 4.54
CA LEU A 195 -18.74 -7.79 3.29
C LEU A 195 -19.62 -6.56 3.57
N VAL A 196 -19.56 -5.59 2.66
CA VAL A 196 -20.43 -4.42 2.75
C VAL A 196 -21.86 -4.74 2.29
N ASN A 197 -22.00 -5.58 1.25
CA ASN A 197 -23.28 -6.05 0.72
C ASN A 197 -23.47 -7.55 1.01
N ALA A 198 -24.72 -7.94 1.24
CA ALA A 198 -25.08 -9.35 1.34
C ALA A 198 -24.90 -10.08 0.00
N LEU A 199 -24.63 -11.38 0.07
CA LEU A 199 -24.64 -12.25 -1.11
C LEU A 199 -26.06 -12.30 -1.70
N LEU A 200 -26.17 -12.08 -3.01
CA LEU A 200 -27.44 -12.16 -3.76
C LEU A 200 -27.69 -13.55 -4.32
N ARG A 201 -26.64 -14.38 -4.37
CA ARG A 201 -26.64 -15.74 -4.89
C ARG A 201 -25.85 -16.65 -3.96
N ASP A 202 -26.05 -17.95 -4.11
CA ASP A 202 -25.30 -18.95 -3.37
C ASP A 202 -23.94 -19.19 -4.02
N PHE A 203 -22.91 -19.34 -3.18
CA PHE A 203 -21.54 -19.58 -3.59
C PHE A 203 -21.00 -20.81 -2.88
N TYR A 204 -20.46 -21.74 -3.69
CA TYR A 204 -20.03 -23.05 -3.25
C TYR A 204 -18.51 -23.08 -3.13
N GLY A 205 -18.02 -23.31 -1.91
CA GLY A 205 -16.59 -23.44 -1.62
C GLY A 205 -16.19 -24.90 -1.46
N GLN A 206 -15.06 -25.12 -0.79
CA GLN A 206 -14.58 -26.45 -0.47
C GLN A 206 -14.01 -26.50 0.94
N GLU A 207 -13.80 -27.71 1.45
CA GLU A 207 -12.98 -27.94 2.64
C GLU A 207 -11.51 -27.63 2.35
N VAL A 208 -10.75 -27.36 3.42
CA VAL A 208 -9.34 -26.98 3.28
C VAL A 208 -8.53 -28.15 2.71
N VAL A 209 -7.87 -27.91 1.58
CA VAL A 209 -6.98 -28.88 0.91
C VAL A 209 -5.53 -28.41 0.90
N ARG A 210 -4.61 -29.39 0.93
CA ARG A 210 -3.16 -29.15 0.88
C ARG A 210 -2.73 -28.50 -0.43
N TYR A 211 -3.29 -28.91 -1.57
CA TYR A 211 -2.85 -28.42 -2.88
C TYR A 211 -3.70 -27.25 -3.37
N SER A 212 -3.04 -26.15 -3.73
CA SER A 212 -3.68 -24.95 -4.29
C SER A 212 -4.20 -25.15 -5.72
N ALA A 213 -3.83 -26.26 -6.37
CA ALA A 213 -4.27 -26.61 -7.73
C ALA A 213 -5.72 -27.12 -7.76
N THR A 214 -6.22 -27.66 -6.65
CA THR A 214 -7.61 -28.08 -6.51
C THR A 214 -8.46 -26.87 -6.16
N LYS A 215 -9.36 -26.49 -7.07
CA LYS A 215 -10.16 -25.27 -6.97
C LYS A 215 -11.65 -25.63 -6.78
N PRO A 216 -12.37 -24.91 -5.90
CA PRO A 216 -13.81 -25.08 -5.78
C PRO A 216 -14.53 -24.52 -7.02
N ALA A 217 -15.82 -24.85 -7.15
CA ALA A 217 -16.67 -24.34 -8.23
C ALA A 217 -16.69 -22.81 -8.24
N THR A 218 -16.73 -22.18 -7.05
CA THR A 218 -16.62 -20.72 -6.92
C THR A 218 -15.17 -20.27 -6.83
N ARG A 219 -14.75 -19.43 -7.76
CA ARG A 219 -13.44 -18.79 -7.75
C ARG A 219 -13.57 -17.33 -7.34
N ILE A 220 -12.62 -16.88 -6.52
CA ILE A 220 -12.53 -15.49 -6.09
C ILE A 220 -11.52 -14.79 -6.98
N TYR A 221 -11.97 -13.77 -7.69
CA TYR A 221 -11.16 -12.93 -8.55
C TYR A 221 -10.97 -11.56 -7.92
N GLU A 222 -9.79 -11.00 -8.14
CA GLU A 222 -9.59 -9.59 -7.93
C GLU A 222 -10.27 -8.79 -9.03
N THR A 223 -10.29 -7.47 -8.87
CA THR A 223 -10.99 -6.57 -9.76
C THR A 223 -10.03 -5.55 -10.36
N ASN A 224 -10.27 -5.22 -11.62
CA ASN A 224 -9.59 -4.16 -12.35
C ASN A 224 -10.57 -3.02 -12.60
N VAL A 225 -10.12 -1.80 -12.35
CA VAL A 225 -10.87 -0.60 -12.73
C VAL A 225 -10.70 -0.43 -14.24
N VAL A 226 -11.81 -0.41 -14.96
CA VAL A 226 -11.86 -0.13 -16.39
C VAL A 226 -12.77 1.06 -16.57
N GLU A 227 -12.22 2.15 -17.07
CA GLU A 227 -13.02 3.33 -17.30
C GLU A 227 -13.77 3.23 -18.64
N ALA A 228 -14.80 2.37 -18.67
CA ALA A 228 -15.50 1.98 -19.89
C ALA A 228 -16.34 3.12 -20.51
N THR A 229 -16.74 4.14 -19.74
CA THR A 229 -17.69 5.16 -20.18
C THR A 229 -17.17 6.57 -19.83
N SER A 230 -17.35 7.50 -20.76
CA SER A 230 -17.13 8.92 -20.53
C SER A 230 -18.43 9.58 -20.10
N TYR A 231 -18.38 10.25 -18.94
CA TYR A 231 -19.51 10.96 -18.37
C TYR A 231 -19.40 12.43 -18.73
N HIS A 232 -20.44 12.98 -19.35
CA HIS A 232 -20.46 14.36 -19.79
C HIS A 232 -21.43 15.18 -18.94
N SER A 233 -20.95 16.25 -18.30
CA SER A 233 -21.75 17.12 -17.45
C SER A 233 -21.28 18.58 -17.52
N VAL A 234 -21.82 19.42 -16.64
CA VAL A 234 -21.53 20.85 -16.52
C VAL A 234 -21.15 21.21 -15.09
N LYS A 235 -20.16 22.10 -14.95
CA LYS A 235 -19.67 22.63 -13.68
C LYS A 235 -19.53 24.14 -13.74
N ARG A 236 -19.64 24.78 -12.57
CA ARG A 236 -19.48 26.23 -12.42
C ARG A 236 -18.03 26.57 -12.12
N LEU A 237 -17.54 27.68 -12.66
CA LEU A 237 -16.20 28.18 -12.36
C LEU A 237 -16.14 28.81 -10.97
N THR A 238 -15.12 28.43 -10.19
CA THR A 238 -14.85 28.94 -8.84
C THR A 238 -13.80 30.05 -8.81
N ALA A 239 -13.13 30.31 -9.95
CA ALA A 239 -12.31 31.48 -10.18
C ALA A 239 -12.68 32.13 -11.52
N ALA A 240 -12.39 33.43 -11.69
CA ALA A 240 -12.63 34.12 -12.94
C ALA A 240 -11.57 33.71 -13.97
N GLY A 241 -12.00 33.39 -15.19
CA GLY A 241 -11.11 33.13 -16.32
C GLY A 241 -10.92 34.39 -17.16
N LYS A 242 -9.68 34.73 -17.50
CA LYS A 242 -9.33 35.91 -18.30
C LYS A 242 -8.77 35.51 -19.67
N PRO A 243 -8.88 36.38 -20.69
CA PRO A 243 -8.19 36.17 -21.94
C PRO A 243 -6.68 35.94 -21.73
N GLY A 244 -6.14 34.88 -22.34
CA GLY A 244 -4.75 34.47 -22.15
C GLY A 244 -4.54 33.31 -21.16
N ASP A 245 -5.49 33.04 -20.26
CA ASP A 245 -5.37 31.94 -19.30
C ASP A 245 -5.41 30.58 -20.01
N LEU A 246 -4.55 29.65 -19.56
CA LEU A 246 -4.43 28.27 -20.05
C LEU A 246 -5.04 27.24 -19.08
N ALA A 247 -5.70 27.69 -18.02
CA ALA A 247 -6.38 26.83 -17.07
C ALA A 247 -7.64 27.52 -16.54
N VAL A 248 -8.62 26.72 -16.12
CA VAL A 248 -9.83 27.19 -15.44
C VAL A 248 -10.07 26.38 -14.17
N GLN A 249 -10.66 27.02 -13.16
CA GLN A 249 -10.87 26.42 -11.85
C GLN A 249 -12.35 26.08 -11.63
N VAL A 250 -12.63 24.84 -11.24
CA VAL A 250 -13.94 24.35 -10.77
C VAL A 250 -13.87 23.91 -9.30
N ASP A 251 -15.03 23.57 -8.73
CA ASP A 251 -15.15 23.00 -7.38
C ASP A 251 -14.54 21.61 -7.29
N THR A 252 -14.87 20.76 -8.26
CA THR A 252 -14.39 19.39 -8.38
C THR A 252 -14.52 18.91 -9.82
N PRO A 253 -13.53 18.17 -10.36
CA PRO A 253 -13.62 17.61 -11.71
C PRO A 253 -14.56 16.39 -11.78
N TYR A 254 -15.15 15.98 -10.65
CA TYR A 254 -15.99 14.79 -10.53
C TYR A 254 -17.48 15.12 -10.50
N VAL A 255 -18.29 14.17 -10.96
CA VAL A 255 -19.75 14.21 -10.90
C VAL A 255 -20.30 12.99 -10.20
N SER A 256 -21.35 13.18 -9.41
CA SER A 256 -22.05 12.10 -8.73
C SER A 256 -22.86 11.30 -9.73
N ILE A 257 -22.53 10.01 -9.87
CA ILE A 257 -23.25 9.07 -10.74
C ILE A 257 -24.18 8.16 -9.94
N VAL A 258 -23.90 7.98 -8.64
CA VAL A 258 -24.72 7.22 -7.70
C VAL A 258 -24.89 7.99 -6.41
N PRO A 259 -26.09 7.97 -5.80
CA PRO A 259 -26.26 8.45 -4.43
C PRO A 259 -25.48 7.55 -3.47
N THR A 260 -24.51 8.12 -2.77
CA THR A 260 -23.77 7.42 -1.72
C THR A 260 -24.12 8.03 -0.36
N SER A 261 -24.49 7.17 0.58
CA SER A 261 -24.47 7.52 2.00
C SER A 261 -23.18 6.97 2.60
N THR A 262 -22.52 7.76 3.44
CA THR A 262 -21.27 7.36 4.09
C THR A 262 -21.54 6.85 5.50
N ALA A 263 -20.76 5.87 5.93
CA ALA A 263 -20.66 5.43 7.31
C ALA A 263 -19.19 5.42 7.74
N GLU A 264 -18.96 5.34 9.04
CA GLU A 264 -17.64 5.44 9.64
C GLU A 264 -17.21 4.06 10.17
N THR A 265 -15.97 3.67 9.89
CA THR A 265 -15.31 2.53 10.54
C THR A 265 -14.12 3.04 11.34
N PRO A 266 -14.04 2.77 12.66
CA PRO A 266 -12.86 3.11 13.44
C PRO A 266 -11.72 2.15 13.14
N VAL A 267 -10.51 2.70 13.05
CA VAL A 267 -9.23 2.01 13.04
C VAL A 267 -8.54 2.40 14.35
N SER A 268 -8.30 1.44 15.24
CA SER A 268 -7.74 1.71 16.58
C SER A 268 -6.44 0.95 16.80
N ASP A 269 -5.43 1.64 17.33
CA ASP A 269 -4.14 1.07 17.75
C ASP A 269 -3.47 0.20 16.67
N VAL A 270 -3.54 0.67 15.42
CA VAL A 270 -2.81 0.05 14.32
C VAL A 270 -1.41 0.63 14.29
N LEU A 271 -0.42 -0.27 14.18
CA LEU A 271 0.97 0.12 14.08
C LEU A 271 1.23 0.94 12.82
N ALA A 272 1.94 2.06 12.95
CA ALA A 272 2.37 2.88 11.84
C ALA A 272 3.58 2.24 11.14
N GLY A 273 3.37 1.75 9.92
CA GLY A 273 4.36 0.97 9.18
C GLY A 273 4.30 -0.52 9.51
N MET A 274 4.99 -1.34 8.72
CA MET A 274 5.02 -2.79 8.91
C MET A 274 6.20 -3.22 9.77
N GLY A 275 5.94 -4.11 10.73
CA GLY A 275 6.99 -4.91 11.35
C GLY A 275 7.48 -5.96 10.37
N THR A 276 8.77 -5.93 10.04
CA THR A 276 9.43 -6.96 9.22
C THR A 276 10.52 -7.64 10.04
N ILE A 277 10.65 -8.96 9.92
CA ILE A 277 11.75 -9.68 10.54
C ILE A 277 12.94 -9.64 9.59
N SER A 278 14.03 -9.03 10.04
CA SER A 278 15.31 -9.03 9.33
C SER A 278 16.10 -10.29 9.70
N GLN A 279 16.43 -11.13 8.72
CA GLN A 279 17.33 -12.28 8.91
C GLN A 279 18.76 -11.84 8.61
N VAL A 280 19.50 -11.46 9.66
CA VAL A 280 20.85 -10.90 9.52
C VAL A 280 21.89 -12.03 9.59
N PRO A 281 22.84 -12.11 8.64
CA PRO A 281 23.93 -13.09 8.70
C PRO A 281 24.67 -13.04 10.03
N SER A 282 24.82 -14.20 10.67
CA SER A 282 25.43 -14.34 12.00
C SER A 282 26.73 -15.15 11.96
N GLY A 283 27.10 -15.67 10.77
CA GLY A 283 28.36 -16.37 10.52
C GLY A 283 28.69 -16.54 9.03
N PRO A 284 29.76 -17.27 8.67
CA PRO A 284 30.29 -17.30 7.32
C PRO A 284 29.32 -17.93 6.33
N ALA A 285 29.33 -17.45 5.09
CA ALA A 285 28.48 -17.98 4.03
C ALA A 285 28.74 -19.49 3.80
N GLY A 286 27.66 -20.27 3.75
CA GLY A 286 27.73 -21.72 3.52
C GLY A 286 28.33 -22.55 4.67
N SER A 287 28.51 -21.97 5.86
CA SER A 287 29.10 -22.65 7.02
C SER A 287 28.21 -23.75 7.64
N LEU A 288 26.91 -23.77 7.33
CA LEU A 288 26.02 -24.84 7.74
C LEU A 288 25.95 -25.87 6.61
N GLY A 289 26.49 -27.06 6.85
CA GLY A 289 26.46 -28.18 5.90
C GLY A 289 25.81 -29.41 6.52
N GLN A 290 24.96 -30.08 5.75
CA GLN A 290 24.43 -31.39 6.14
C GLN A 290 24.31 -32.31 4.93
N THR A 291 24.82 -33.53 5.05
CA THR A 291 24.66 -34.59 4.05
C THR A 291 23.95 -35.79 4.66
N PHE A 292 22.97 -36.35 3.97
CA PHE A 292 22.25 -37.55 4.39
C PHE A 292 21.71 -38.32 3.18
N SER A 293 21.36 -39.59 3.39
CA SER A 293 20.58 -40.36 2.41
C SER A 293 19.22 -40.68 3.00
N ALA A 294 18.16 -40.51 2.20
CA ALA A 294 16.79 -40.85 2.60
C ALA A 294 15.99 -41.36 1.41
N SER A 295 15.01 -42.21 1.67
CA SER A 295 13.95 -42.53 0.71
C SER A 295 12.83 -41.51 0.80
N PHE A 296 12.28 -41.12 -0.33
CA PHE A 296 11.21 -40.13 -0.43
C PHE A 296 9.96 -40.82 -0.95
N ALA A 297 8.94 -40.97 -0.10
CA ALA A 297 7.63 -41.38 -0.58
C ALA A 297 7.00 -40.24 -1.42
N ALA A 298 6.17 -40.60 -2.40
CA ALA A 298 5.54 -39.62 -3.29
C ALA A 298 4.75 -38.57 -2.48
N GLY A 299 5.10 -37.30 -2.65
CA GLY A 299 4.43 -36.18 -1.99
C GLY A 299 4.74 -35.98 -0.49
N VAL A 300 5.55 -36.85 0.13
CA VAL A 300 5.86 -36.75 1.57
C VAL A 300 7.15 -35.96 1.79
N PRO A 301 7.13 -34.84 2.54
CA PRO A 301 8.32 -34.04 2.81
C PRO A 301 9.25 -34.74 3.81
N VAL A 302 10.55 -34.68 3.54
CA VAL A 302 11.62 -35.06 4.46
C VAL A 302 12.32 -33.78 4.93
N SER A 303 12.19 -33.49 6.22
CA SER A 303 12.69 -32.25 6.83
C SER A 303 14.04 -32.44 7.52
N ARG A 304 14.88 -31.39 7.50
CA ARG A 304 16.16 -31.34 8.19
C ARG A 304 16.31 -30.05 8.97
N TYR A 305 16.72 -30.19 10.23
CA TYR A 305 17.00 -29.09 11.14
C TYR A 305 18.49 -28.77 11.12
N LEU A 306 18.84 -27.53 10.77
CA LEU A 306 20.23 -27.05 10.78
C LEU A 306 20.67 -26.46 12.13
N GLY A 307 19.69 -26.28 13.04
CA GLY A 307 19.90 -25.96 14.45
C GLY A 307 19.97 -24.47 14.80
N THR A 308 19.88 -23.58 13.81
CA THR A 308 19.88 -22.11 13.93
C THR A 308 19.12 -21.50 12.76
N GLY A 309 18.70 -20.24 12.88
CA GLY A 309 18.08 -19.49 11.77
C GLY A 309 18.98 -19.41 10.52
N LEU A 310 18.39 -19.16 9.36
CA LEU A 310 19.05 -19.18 8.04
C LEU A 310 18.88 -17.84 7.32
N VAL A 311 19.92 -17.43 6.60
CA VAL A 311 19.87 -16.23 5.75
C VAL A 311 18.94 -16.46 4.57
N VAL A 312 18.05 -15.50 4.30
CA VAL A 312 17.11 -15.54 3.16
C VAL A 312 17.88 -15.61 1.84
N GLY A 313 17.53 -16.56 0.97
CA GLY A 313 18.15 -16.74 -0.34
C GLY A 313 19.51 -17.46 -0.32
N ALA A 314 19.99 -17.92 0.85
CA ALA A 314 21.32 -18.50 1.02
C ALA A 314 21.31 -20.02 1.23
N VAL A 315 20.21 -20.70 0.91
CA VAL A 315 20.09 -22.17 0.99
C VAL A 315 20.29 -22.81 -0.38
N ARG A 316 21.13 -23.84 -0.43
CA ARG A 316 21.37 -24.67 -1.61
C ARG A 316 21.19 -26.14 -1.23
N VAL A 317 20.47 -26.88 -2.06
CA VAL A 317 20.27 -28.32 -1.88
C VAL A 317 20.67 -29.04 -3.16
N VAL A 318 21.45 -30.10 -3.03
CA VAL A 318 21.70 -31.06 -4.11
C VAL A 318 21.07 -32.39 -3.74
N ALA A 319 20.04 -32.81 -4.46
CA ALA A 319 19.35 -34.10 -4.29
C ALA A 319 19.67 -35.01 -5.49
N GLY A 320 20.49 -36.04 -5.28
CA GLY A 320 21.06 -36.84 -6.35
C GLY A 320 21.96 -36.00 -7.25
N SER A 321 21.54 -35.79 -8.50
CA SER A 321 22.20 -34.90 -9.48
C SER A 321 21.48 -33.56 -9.68
N VAL A 322 20.34 -33.35 -9.01
CA VAL A 322 19.51 -32.14 -9.17
C VAL A 322 19.89 -31.12 -8.12
N GLU A 323 20.18 -29.90 -8.57
CA GLU A 323 20.38 -28.74 -7.70
C GLU A 323 19.09 -27.94 -7.57
N LEU A 324 18.76 -27.61 -6.32
CA LEU A 324 17.71 -26.69 -5.93
C LEU A 324 18.33 -25.50 -5.21
N THR A 325 17.90 -24.31 -5.62
CA THR A 325 18.34 -23.03 -5.05
C THR A 325 17.15 -22.32 -4.42
N ASP A 326 17.38 -21.69 -3.29
CA ASP A 326 16.40 -20.88 -2.59
C ASP A 326 15.88 -19.71 -3.44
N ASP A 327 14.55 -19.58 -3.53
CA ASP A 327 13.88 -18.51 -4.25
C ASP A 327 13.65 -17.23 -3.41
N GLY A 328 13.97 -17.28 -2.10
CA GLY A 328 13.84 -16.18 -1.16
C GLY A 328 12.42 -15.98 -0.60
N THR A 329 11.44 -16.72 -1.10
CA THR A 329 10.05 -16.74 -0.62
C THR A 329 9.75 -17.93 0.29
N GLY A 330 10.80 -18.68 0.67
CA GLY A 330 10.70 -19.94 1.40
C GLY A 330 10.51 -21.16 0.50
N GLY A 331 10.63 -21.03 -0.82
CA GLY A 331 10.61 -22.14 -1.78
C GLY A 331 12.00 -22.50 -2.30
N LEU A 332 12.17 -23.75 -2.72
CA LEU A 332 13.37 -24.23 -3.42
C LEU A 332 13.07 -24.48 -4.90
N ALA A 333 13.76 -23.78 -5.79
CA ALA A 333 13.57 -23.84 -7.24
C ALA A 333 14.77 -24.49 -7.96
N SER A 334 14.50 -25.24 -9.03
CA SER A 334 15.55 -25.78 -9.92
C SER A 334 15.57 -25.05 -11.26
N ALA A 335 16.73 -24.97 -11.89
CA ALA A 335 16.87 -24.47 -13.26
C ALA A 335 16.38 -25.47 -14.33
N VAL A 336 16.20 -26.75 -13.95
CA VAL A 336 15.77 -27.83 -14.85
C VAL A 336 14.43 -28.36 -14.35
N ALA A 337 13.53 -28.73 -15.27
CA ALA A 337 12.28 -29.40 -14.90
C ALA A 337 12.59 -30.67 -14.10
N THR A 338 12.04 -30.75 -12.89
CA THR A 338 12.40 -31.78 -11.92
C THR A 338 11.18 -32.20 -11.09
N PRO A 339 11.07 -33.49 -10.71
CA PRO A 339 10.07 -33.95 -9.73
C PRO A 339 10.39 -33.53 -8.28
N TRP A 340 11.54 -32.90 -8.04
CA TRP A 340 11.95 -32.41 -6.73
C TRP A 340 11.34 -31.03 -6.43
N SER A 341 10.85 -30.85 -5.21
CA SER A 341 10.39 -29.57 -4.66
C SER A 341 10.85 -29.44 -3.22
N GLY A 342 10.88 -28.23 -2.68
CA GLY A 342 11.21 -28.06 -1.27
C GLY A 342 10.84 -26.68 -0.73
N THR A 343 10.92 -26.57 0.59
CA THR A 343 10.61 -25.35 1.34
C THR A 343 11.68 -25.09 2.39
N VAL A 344 11.82 -23.82 2.76
CA VAL A 344 12.76 -23.33 3.77
C VAL A 344 12.00 -22.50 4.80
N ASP A 345 12.12 -22.87 6.06
CA ASP A 345 11.78 -22.02 7.19
C ASP A 345 13.05 -21.35 7.70
N TYR A 346 13.20 -20.07 7.37
CA TYR A 346 14.38 -19.28 7.74
C TYR A 346 14.51 -19.06 9.25
N GLN A 347 13.40 -18.99 9.98
CA GLN A 347 13.43 -18.68 11.40
C GLN A 347 13.76 -19.92 12.22
N SER A 348 13.12 -21.06 11.92
CA SER A 348 13.38 -22.31 12.63
C SER A 348 14.63 -23.04 12.10
N GLY A 349 15.11 -22.64 10.91
CA GLY A 349 16.26 -23.25 10.25
C GLY A 349 15.98 -24.65 9.73
N VAL A 350 14.80 -24.84 9.15
CA VAL A 350 14.32 -26.12 8.63
C VAL A 350 14.29 -26.09 7.11
N VAL A 351 14.84 -27.13 6.49
CA VAL A 351 14.73 -27.37 5.04
C VAL A 351 13.95 -28.66 4.83
N ALA A 352 12.85 -28.58 4.09
CA ALA A 352 12.01 -29.73 3.76
C ALA A 352 12.03 -30.00 2.26
N LEU A 353 12.25 -31.26 1.88
CA LEU A 353 12.35 -31.71 0.50
C LEU A 353 11.32 -32.78 0.19
N THR A 354 10.68 -32.68 -0.95
CA THR A 354 9.64 -33.60 -1.42
C THR A 354 9.92 -34.03 -2.85
N HIS A 355 9.61 -35.29 -3.16
CA HIS A 355 9.66 -35.82 -4.53
C HIS A 355 8.25 -36.18 -5.01
N ALA A 356 7.84 -35.68 -6.17
CA ALA A 356 6.46 -35.78 -6.67
C ALA A 356 6.01 -37.24 -6.92
N SER A 357 6.89 -38.08 -7.49
CA SER A 357 6.58 -39.48 -7.82
C SER A 357 7.19 -40.50 -6.85
N GLY A 358 7.86 -40.00 -5.80
CA GLY A 358 8.68 -40.81 -4.90
C GLY A 358 9.99 -41.31 -5.53
N VAL A 359 10.99 -41.54 -4.69
CA VAL A 359 12.29 -42.08 -5.10
C VAL A 359 12.87 -42.91 -3.95
N GLY A 360 13.63 -43.94 -4.30
CA GLY A 360 14.38 -44.73 -3.31
C GLY A 360 15.44 -43.91 -2.59
N SER A 361 16.32 -44.59 -1.85
CA SER A 361 17.40 -43.93 -1.12
C SER A 361 18.24 -43.04 -2.03
N THR A 362 18.19 -41.73 -1.80
CA THR A 362 18.90 -40.71 -2.58
C THR A 362 19.77 -39.89 -1.65
N SER A 363 21.00 -39.61 -2.08
CA SER A 363 21.92 -38.71 -1.37
C SER A 363 21.46 -37.27 -1.51
N VAL A 364 21.37 -36.55 -0.40
CA VAL A 364 21.01 -35.14 -0.32
C VAL A 364 22.10 -34.40 0.45
N SER A 365 22.56 -33.29 -0.11
CA SER A 365 23.44 -32.34 0.57
C SER A 365 22.77 -30.97 0.65
N ILE A 366 22.79 -30.37 1.84
CA ILE A 366 22.25 -29.05 2.14
C ILE A 366 23.42 -28.16 2.56
N THR A 367 23.54 -26.99 1.96
CA THR A 367 24.46 -25.93 2.35
C THR A 367 23.67 -24.66 2.62
N ALA A 368 23.89 -24.02 3.77
CA ALA A 368 23.20 -22.80 4.17
C ALA A 368 24.09 -21.86 4.99
N SER A 369 23.64 -20.62 5.18
CA SER A 369 24.33 -19.61 5.99
C SER A 369 23.51 -19.29 7.25
N PRO A 370 24.12 -19.21 8.45
CA PRO A 370 23.39 -18.95 9.69
C PRO A 370 22.94 -17.49 9.79
N ALA A 371 21.74 -17.25 10.33
CA ALA A 371 21.17 -15.93 10.58
C ALA A 371 20.64 -15.78 12.00
N GLY A 372 20.72 -14.55 12.52
CA GLY A 372 19.97 -14.09 13.68
C GLY A 372 18.73 -13.33 13.21
N SER A 373 17.58 -13.67 13.79
CA SER A 373 16.32 -12.97 13.51
C SER A 373 16.21 -11.72 14.38
N ILE A 374 16.10 -10.56 13.74
CA ILE A 374 15.84 -9.30 14.43
C ILE A 374 14.44 -8.81 14.03
N PRO A 375 13.46 -8.84 14.95
CA PRO A 375 12.18 -8.20 14.70
C PRO A 375 12.42 -6.68 14.69
N MET A 376 12.19 -6.04 13.55
CA MET A 376 12.31 -4.61 13.41
C MET A 376 11.01 -4.02 12.90
N GLN A 377 10.68 -2.82 13.36
CA GLN A 377 9.72 -1.97 12.67
C GLN A 377 10.48 -1.09 11.70
N GLY A 378 10.04 -1.10 10.44
CA GLY A 378 10.85 -0.66 9.33
C GLY A 378 11.05 0.85 9.27
N PHE A 379 12.23 1.24 8.80
CA PHE A 379 12.52 2.59 8.34
C PHE A 379 11.59 2.91 7.18
N THR A 380 11.16 4.17 7.10
CA THR A 380 10.25 4.61 6.05
C THR A 380 10.82 5.80 5.31
N ASP A 381 10.57 5.86 4.01
CA ASP A 381 10.87 7.03 3.18
C ASP A 381 9.76 7.30 2.18
N GLU A 382 9.67 8.54 1.73
CA GLU A 382 8.61 9.00 0.85
C GLU A 382 9.16 9.85 -0.28
N ILE A 383 8.65 9.61 -1.49
CA ILE A 383 8.79 10.48 -2.66
C ILE A 383 7.40 10.95 -3.07
N GLU A 384 7.20 12.27 -3.04
CA GLU A 384 5.94 12.88 -3.48
C GLU A 384 5.86 12.90 -5.01
N VAL A 385 4.70 12.51 -5.53
CA VAL A 385 4.42 12.50 -6.98
C VAL A 385 3.91 13.88 -7.37
N THR A 386 4.75 14.62 -8.07
CA THR A 386 4.50 15.95 -8.60
C THR A 386 4.43 15.91 -10.13
N GLN A 387 3.94 16.98 -10.75
CA GLN A 387 3.88 17.07 -12.21
C GLN A 387 5.26 16.96 -12.87
N ASN A 388 6.31 17.45 -12.21
CA ASN A 388 7.67 17.45 -12.74
C ASN A 388 8.35 16.07 -12.69
N ASN A 389 7.94 15.18 -11.78
CA ASN A 389 8.59 13.88 -11.57
C ASN A 389 7.68 12.68 -11.85
N GLN A 390 6.42 12.89 -12.26
CA GLN A 390 5.49 11.81 -12.58
C GLN A 390 6.04 10.95 -13.72
N GLY A 391 6.18 9.64 -13.48
CA GLY A 391 6.67 8.70 -14.47
C GLY A 391 6.34 7.26 -14.11
N MET A 392 6.58 6.36 -15.06
CA MET A 392 6.39 4.92 -14.87
C MET A 392 7.58 4.27 -14.13
N VAL A 393 8.76 4.88 -14.17
CA VAL A 393 9.99 4.33 -13.59
C VAL A 393 10.52 5.27 -12.51
N TRP A 394 10.79 4.72 -11.35
CA TRP A 394 11.29 5.43 -10.18
C TRP A 394 12.60 4.81 -9.70
N LEU A 395 13.59 5.67 -9.44
CA LEU A 395 14.90 5.29 -8.94
C LEU A 395 15.18 6.07 -7.66
N PHE A 396 15.47 5.35 -6.58
CA PHE A 396 15.83 5.94 -5.30
C PHE A 396 16.76 5.02 -4.51
N GLN A 397 17.30 5.54 -3.42
CA GLN A 397 18.25 4.81 -2.57
C GLN A 397 17.73 4.76 -1.13
N LEU A 398 17.72 3.56 -0.57
CA LEU A 398 17.35 3.32 0.83
C LEU A 398 18.55 3.54 1.74
N THR A 399 18.33 4.26 2.84
CA THR A 399 19.35 4.53 3.87
C THR A 399 18.68 4.55 5.24
N PRO A 400 19.05 3.67 6.19
CA PRO A 400 20.15 2.69 6.13
C PRO A 400 19.94 1.57 5.10
N LEU A 401 20.98 0.82 4.76
CA LEU A 401 20.90 -0.25 3.75
C LEU A 401 19.83 -1.29 4.13
N PRO A 402 19.01 -1.77 3.16
CA PRO A 402 17.94 -2.70 3.43
C PRO A 402 18.42 -4.13 3.65
N ALA A 403 17.75 -4.85 4.56
CA ALA A 403 17.93 -6.28 4.72
C ALA A 403 17.13 -7.04 3.65
N PRO A 404 17.67 -8.14 3.10
CA PRO A 404 16.94 -8.96 2.13
C PRO A 404 15.58 -9.44 2.64
N GLY A 405 14.54 -9.26 1.82
CA GLY A 405 13.17 -9.72 2.09
C GLY A 405 12.35 -8.75 2.95
N THR A 406 12.87 -7.56 3.24
CA THR A 406 12.19 -6.59 4.12
C THR A 406 11.61 -5.39 3.39
N VAL A 407 12.00 -5.13 2.13
CA VAL A 407 11.56 -3.93 1.42
C VAL A 407 10.13 -4.08 0.94
N VAL A 408 9.30 -3.08 1.25
CA VAL A 408 7.95 -2.90 0.74
C VAL A 408 7.85 -1.53 0.11
N VAL A 409 7.27 -1.44 -1.08
CA VAL A 409 6.98 -0.17 -1.76
C VAL A 409 5.47 -0.07 -2.01
N ASP A 410 4.84 0.94 -1.43
CA ASP A 410 3.46 1.31 -1.67
C ASP A 410 3.40 2.53 -2.59
N TYR A 411 2.58 2.49 -3.64
CA TYR A 411 2.30 3.64 -4.49
C TYR A 411 0.81 3.69 -4.84
N ARG A 412 0.29 4.89 -5.14
CA ARG A 412 -1.12 5.07 -5.54
C ARG A 412 -1.22 5.29 -7.03
N ALA A 413 -2.11 4.55 -7.70
CA ALA A 413 -2.46 4.78 -9.10
C ALA A 413 -3.95 4.50 -9.32
N LEU A 414 -4.61 5.32 -10.15
CA LEU A 414 -6.04 5.24 -10.44
C LEU A 414 -6.91 5.24 -9.15
N GLY A 415 -6.46 5.98 -8.13
CA GLY A 415 -7.12 6.08 -6.83
C GLY A 415 -6.86 4.93 -5.86
N ARG A 416 -6.16 3.85 -6.27
CA ARG A 416 -5.91 2.65 -5.47
C ARG A 416 -4.45 2.54 -5.02
N TRP A 417 -4.25 2.09 -3.78
CA TRP A 417 -2.92 1.69 -3.29
C TRP A 417 -2.49 0.35 -3.86
N ILE A 418 -1.28 0.32 -4.41
CA ILE A 418 -0.60 -0.84 -4.94
C ILE A 418 0.64 -1.08 -4.10
N ARG A 419 0.87 -2.35 -3.74
CA ARG A 419 2.01 -2.78 -2.93
C ARG A 419 2.91 -3.72 -3.74
N LEU A 420 4.21 -3.42 -3.72
CA LEU A 420 5.28 -4.28 -4.21
C LEU A 420 6.08 -4.79 -3.01
N THR A 421 6.33 -6.09 -2.95
CA THR A 421 7.05 -6.73 -1.83
C THR A 421 8.33 -7.37 -2.34
N ASP A 422 9.41 -7.22 -1.58
CA ASP A 422 10.70 -7.85 -1.84
C ASP A 422 10.64 -9.36 -1.63
N ASN A 423 11.17 -10.11 -2.59
CA ASN A 423 11.27 -11.56 -2.55
C ASN A 423 12.57 -12.08 -1.92
N GLY A 424 13.41 -11.21 -1.35
CA GLY A 424 14.68 -11.62 -0.74
C GLY A 424 15.83 -11.79 -1.73
N ARG A 425 15.58 -11.77 -3.05
CA ARG A 425 16.60 -11.89 -4.11
C ARG A 425 16.83 -10.60 -4.89
N GLY A 426 16.37 -9.48 -4.35
CA GLY A 426 16.52 -8.17 -4.98
C GLY A 426 15.51 -7.94 -6.10
N ARG A 427 14.32 -8.57 -6.02
CA ARG A 427 13.19 -8.29 -6.90
C ARG A 427 11.97 -7.89 -6.08
N LEU A 428 11.38 -6.76 -6.45
CA LEU A 428 10.09 -6.31 -5.96
C LEU A 428 9.00 -6.91 -6.85
N LEU A 429 8.05 -7.59 -6.23
CA LEU A 429 6.95 -8.25 -6.91
C LEU A 429 5.63 -7.63 -6.45
N GLY A 430 4.89 -7.08 -7.41
CA GLY A 430 3.47 -6.78 -7.27
C GLY A 430 2.61 -7.91 -7.84
N LYS A 431 1.30 -7.75 -7.79
CA LYS A 431 0.40 -8.65 -8.51
C LYS A 431 0.59 -8.46 -10.03
N PRO A 432 0.14 -9.42 -10.88
CA PRO A 432 0.25 -9.26 -12.33
C PRO A 432 -0.32 -7.93 -12.82
N GLY A 433 0.45 -7.17 -13.59
CA GLY A 433 0.05 -5.84 -14.09
C GLY A 433 0.17 -4.69 -13.10
N GLN A 434 0.57 -4.94 -11.85
CA GLN A 434 0.73 -3.91 -10.80
C GLN A 434 2.17 -3.38 -10.68
N GLY A 435 3.06 -3.76 -11.59
CA GLY A 435 4.45 -3.31 -11.58
C GLY A 435 5.42 -4.28 -10.92
N THR A 436 6.69 -4.02 -11.14
CA THR A 436 7.82 -4.83 -10.68
C THR A 436 9.00 -3.92 -10.35
N GLY A 437 10.02 -4.45 -9.66
CA GLY A 437 11.23 -3.68 -9.42
C GLY A 437 12.43 -4.54 -9.07
N THR A 438 13.56 -3.89 -8.92
CA THR A 438 14.82 -4.51 -8.47
C THR A 438 15.41 -3.74 -7.30
N ILE A 439 16.10 -4.46 -6.43
CA ILE A 439 16.80 -3.92 -5.26
C ILE A 439 18.24 -4.41 -5.30
N ASN A 440 19.18 -3.50 -5.09
CA ASN A 440 20.56 -3.84 -4.78
C ASN A 440 20.81 -3.62 -3.29
N TYR A 441 20.92 -4.70 -2.51
CA TYR A 441 21.13 -4.60 -1.07
C TYR A 441 22.49 -4.02 -0.66
N GLN A 442 23.49 -4.07 -1.55
CA GLN A 442 24.82 -3.53 -1.27
C GLN A 442 24.86 -2.01 -1.37
N THR A 443 24.10 -1.44 -2.33
CA THR A 443 24.04 0.01 -2.53
C THR A 443 22.78 0.65 -1.94
N GLY A 444 21.76 -0.15 -1.63
CA GLY A 444 20.43 0.32 -1.25
C GLY A 444 19.61 0.86 -2.43
N SER A 445 20.09 0.73 -3.67
CA SER A 445 19.40 1.25 -4.85
C SER A 445 18.15 0.43 -5.17
N VAL A 446 17.04 1.11 -5.41
CA VAL A 446 15.75 0.52 -5.78
C VAL A 446 15.29 1.13 -7.10
N VAL A 447 14.96 0.26 -8.05
CA VAL A 447 14.30 0.62 -9.31
C VAL A 447 12.90 0.04 -9.28
N VAL A 448 11.89 0.88 -9.41
CA VAL A 448 10.48 0.47 -9.48
C VAL A 448 9.92 0.86 -10.85
N THR A 449 9.30 -0.09 -11.52
CA THR A 449 8.45 0.15 -12.69
C THR A 449 6.99 -0.05 -12.27
N ALA A 450 6.25 1.04 -12.16
CA ALA A 450 4.84 1.03 -11.80
C ALA A 450 4.00 0.36 -12.90
N GLY A 451 2.93 -0.35 -12.51
CA GLY A 451 2.00 -0.97 -13.46
C GLY A 451 1.06 0.03 -14.15
N ALA A 452 0.85 1.19 -13.51
CA ALA A 452 0.06 2.31 -14.01
C ALA A 452 0.71 3.61 -13.52
N LEU A 453 0.41 4.72 -14.19
CA LEU A 453 0.99 6.03 -13.86
C LEU A 453 0.57 6.42 -12.42
N PRO A 454 1.52 6.70 -11.50
CA PRO A 454 1.18 7.13 -10.15
C PRO A 454 0.38 8.43 -10.13
N ASP A 455 -0.59 8.54 -9.23
CA ASP A 455 -1.49 9.69 -9.17
C ASP A 455 -0.74 10.96 -8.71
N LEU A 456 -1.05 12.13 -9.30
CA LEU A 456 -0.48 13.40 -8.86
C LEU A 456 -0.87 13.73 -7.41
N LYS A 457 0.03 14.39 -6.68
CA LYS A 457 -0.10 14.74 -5.24
C LYS A 457 -0.26 13.51 -4.34
N SER A 458 0.05 12.31 -4.85
CA SER A 458 0.18 11.09 -4.05
C SER A 458 1.65 10.83 -3.67
N SER A 459 1.91 9.68 -3.05
CA SER A 459 3.22 9.34 -2.51
C SER A 459 3.65 7.94 -2.91
N ILE A 460 4.93 7.79 -3.21
CA ILE A 460 5.62 6.49 -3.23
C ILE A 460 6.27 6.33 -1.86
N ILE A 461 5.76 5.38 -1.08
CA ILE A 461 6.20 5.11 0.28
C ILE A 461 7.01 3.82 0.26
N SER A 462 8.22 3.86 0.78
CA SER A 462 9.06 2.69 0.98
C SER A 462 9.20 2.39 2.46
N ASN A 463 9.16 1.11 2.83
CA ASN A 463 9.35 0.62 4.19
C ASN A 463 10.35 -0.55 4.16
N TRP A 464 11.34 -0.58 5.06
CA TRP A 464 12.32 -1.68 5.11
C TRP A 464 12.99 -1.85 6.47
N GLY A 465 13.49 -3.06 6.76
CA GLY A 465 14.37 -3.35 7.89
C GLY A 465 15.85 -3.24 7.49
N THR A 466 16.77 -3.08 8.46
CA THR A 466 18.21 -2.93 8.17
C THR A 466 19.05 -3.95 8.94
N PRO A 467 20.13 -4.50 8.35
CA PRO A 467 21.08 -5.35 9.08
C PRO A 467 22.11 -4.53 9.86
N ILE A 468 22.23 -3.22 9.61
CA ILE A 468 23.33 -2.37 10.12
C ILE A 468 23.33 -2.24 11.66
N ILE A 469 22.20 -2.53 12.32
CA ILE A 469 22.08 -2.45 13.78
C ILE A 469 22.71 -3.66 14.52
N ALA A 470 23.25 -4.61 13.77
CA ALA A 470 23.81 -5.84 14.31
C ALA A 470 25.14 -6.20 13.64
N GLU A 471 26.00 -6.86 14.40
CA GLU A 471 27.35 -7.23 13.96
C GLU A 471 27.60 -8.71 14.26
N ALA A 472 28.10 -9.45 13.27
CA ALA A 472 28.49 -10.85 13.42
C ALA A 472 29.86 -10.95 14.11
N ARG A 473 30.00 -11.84 15.09
CA ARG A 473 31.22 -12.02 15.91
C ARG A 473 32.01 -13.28 15.60
N VAL A 474 31.88 -13.80 14.38
CA VAL A 474 32.64 -14.97 13.98
C VAL A 474 34.11 -14.62 13.86
N GLY A 475 34.97 -15.48 14.42
CA GLY A 475 36.41 -15.29 14.42
C GLY A 475 36.92 -14.36 15.53
N ASP A 476 36.08 -13.94 16.47
CA ASP A 476 36.55 -13.20 17.64
C ASP A 476 37.52 -14.07 18.46
N THR A 477 38.74 -13.56 18.63
CA THR A 477 39.84 -14.24 19.34
C THR A 477 40.02 -13.73 20.76
N ALA A 478 39.28 -12.69 21.17
CA ALA A 478 39.37 -12.12 22.51
C ALA A 478 38.64 -12.94 23.58
N ILE A 479 37.93 -14.00 23.17
CA ILE A 479 37.20 -14.91 24.07
C ILE A 479 38.20 -15.59 25.01
N LEU A 480 38.03 -15.29 26.30
CA LEU A 480 38.90 -15.81 27.34
C LEU A 480 38.62 -17.31 27.56
N PRO A 481 39.64 -18.09 27.96
CA PRO A 481 39.43 -19.48 28.34
C PRO A 481 38.37 -19.62 29.45
N PRO A 482 37.63 -20.74 29.47
CA PRO A 482 36.61 -21.05 30.47
C PRO A 482 37.10 -20.85 31.90
N ALA A 483 36.22 -20.26 32.71
CA ALA A 483 36.44 -20.05 34.13
C ALA A 483 35.44 -20.84 34.96
N LEU A 484 35.86 -21.30 36.13
CA LEU A 484 34.98 -21.76 37.20
C LEU A 484 34.78 -20.60 38.16
N ARG A 485 33.53 -20.25 38.44
CA ARG A 485 33.19 -19.23 39.43
C ARG A 485 32.27 -19.80 40.49
N PHE A 486 32.59 -19.54 41.74
CA PHE A 486 31.81 -19.98 42.90
C PHE A 486 32.16 -19.10 44.09
N VAL A 487 31.36 -19.22 45.16
CA VAL A 487 31.52 -18.46 46.40
C VAL A 487 31.72 -19.44 47.54
N LEU A 488 32.60 -19.11 48.48
CA LEU A 488 32.82 -19.88 49.71
C LEU A 488 31.58 -19.83 50.62
N GLY A 489 31.31 -20.89 51.37
CA GLY A 489 30.07 -21.04 52.17
C GLY A 489 29.92 -19.99 53.27
N GLU A 490 31.02 -19.63 53.95
CA GLU A 490 31.05 -18.59 55.00
C GLU A 490 31.19 -17.16 54.41
N GLY A 491 31.20 -17.03 53.08
CA GLY A 491 31.16 -15.75 52.37
C GLY A 491 32.40 -14.87 52.50
N SER A 492 33.48 -15.36 53.14
CA SER A 492 34.72 -14.61 53.32
C SER A 492 35.91 -15.53 53.59
N ALA A 493 37.14 -15.07 53.38
CA ALA A 493 38.35 -15.85 53.64
C ALA A 493 39.50 -14.97 54.13
N VAL A 494 40.32 -15.51 55.02
CA VAL A 494 41.57 -14.89 55.47
C VAL A 494 42.64 -15.06 54.40
N PRO A 495 43.32 -13.98 53.98
CA PRO A 495 44.38 -14.06 52.97
C PRO A 495 45.47 -15.09 53.32
N GLY A 496 45.76 -15.98 52.35
CA GLY A 496 46.80 -17.01 52.42
C GLY A 496 46.33 -18.37 52.94
N THR A 497 45.08 -18.50 53.37
CA THR A 497 44.58 -19.71 54.04
C THR A 497 43.84 -20.68 53.11
N VAL A 498 43.37 -20.21 51.94
CA VAL A 498 42.52 -21.02 51.06
C VAL A 498 43.32 -22.11 50.35
N GLN A 499 42.87 -23.36 50.51
CA GLN A 499 43.38 -24.54 49.82
C GLN A 499 42.22 -25.32 49.21
N LEU A 500 42.30 -25.61 47.91
CA LEU A 500 41.30 -26.40 47.20
C LEU A 500 41.92 -27.65 46.58
N THR A 501 41.15 -28.73 46.49
CA THR A 501 41.49 -29.92 45.70
C THR A 501 40.41 -30.19 44.66
N LEU A 502 40.82 -30.40 43.41
CA LEU A 502 39.96 -30.73 42.27
C LEU A 502 40.55 -31.87 41.45
N ARG A 503 39.73 -32.66 40.75
CA ARG A 503 40.19 -33.81 39.95
C ARG A 503 40.29 -33.44 38.48
N VAL A 504 41.45 -33.69 37.87
CA VAL A 504 41.72 -33.44 36.44
C VAL A 504 42.33 -34.69 35.83
N GLY A 505 41.69 -35.25 34.79
CA GLY A 505 42.21 -36.42 34.08
C GLY A 505 42.42 -37.62 34.99
N GLY A 506 41.56 -37.78 36.01
CA GLY A 506 41.68 -38.84 37.00
C GLY A 506 42.53 -38.55 38.24
N ALA A 507 43.33 -37.47 38.26
CA ALA A 507 44.27 -37.15 39.35
C ALA A 507 43.85 -35.92 40.17
N ASN A 508 44.13 -35.92 41.47
CA ASN A 508 43.86 -34.76 42.34
C ASN A 508 44.92 -33.67 42.16
N VAL A 509 44.47 -32.45 41.90
CA VAL A 509 45.27 -31.24 41.72
C VAL A 509 44.96 -30.27 42.85
N ALA A 510 46.00 -29.84 43.56
CA ALA A 510 45.89 -28.84 44.62
C ALA A 510 45.94 -27.41 44.06
N VAL A 511 45.12 -26.54 44.64
CA VAL A 511 45.08 -25.09 44.40
C VAL A 511 45.38 -24.39 45.72
N THR A 512 46.37 -23.50 45.75
CA THR A 512 46.79 -22.81 46.99
C THR A 512 46.73 -21.30 46.85
N ASP A 513 46.33 -20.59 47.89
CA ASP A 513 46.32 -19.13 47.94
C ASP A 513 47.71 -18.52 48.15
N ASN A 514 48.02 -17.44 47.45
CA ASN A 514 49.27 -16.68 47.59
C ASN A 514 49.19 -15.54 48.63
N GLY A 515 48.01 -15.27 49.21
CA GLY A 515 47.80 -14.20 50.19
C GLY A 515 47.67 -12.79 49.60
N ASN A 516 47.73 -12.67 48.28
CA ASN A 516 47.58 -11.43 47.51
C ASN A 516 46.43 -11.55 46.49
N GLY A 517 45.42 -12.35 46.80
CA GLY A 517 44.22 -12.53 45.97
C GLY A 517 44.43 -13.46 44.76
N GLY A 518 45.58 -14.12 44.64
CA GLY A 518 45.92 -15.03 43.55
C GLY A 518 45.92 -16.51 43.97
N LEU A 519 45.24 -17.36 43.20
CA LEU A 519 45.19 -18.80 43.42
C LEU A 519 46.16 -19.52 42.48
N LEU A 520 47.06 -20.32 43.07
CA LEU A 520 48.16 -21.02 42.40
C LEU A 520 47.74 -22.46 42.06
N ILE A 521 47.98 -22.88 40.81
CA ILE A 521 47.86 -24.27 40.36
C ILE A 521 49.20 -24.67 39.76
N GLY A 522 49.88 -25.67 40.33
CA GLY A 522 51.22 -26.08 39.90
C GLY A 522 52.26 -24.95 40.01
N GLY A 523 52.12 -24.07 41.02
CA GLY A 523 53.03 -22.94 41.26
C GLY A 523 52.84 -21.73 40.32
N GLN A 524 51.82 -21.73 39.47
CA GLN A 524 51.47 -20.62 38.59
C GLN A 524 50.13 -20.03 39.01
N VAL A 525 49.99 -18.70 39.03
CA VAL A 525 48.71 -18.05 39.32
C VAL A 525 47.74 -18.34 38.17
N ARG A 526 46.67 -19.08 38.47
CA ARG A 526 45.65 -19.53 37.52
C ARG A 526 44.23 -19.23 38.00
N GLY A 527 44.09 -18.43 39.04
CA GLY A 527 42.81 -17.94 39.53
C GLY A 527 42.97 -16.79 40.48
N GLN A 528 41.85 -16.26 40.95
CA GLN A 528 41.78 -15.13 41.88
C GLN A 528 40.70 -15.37 42.93
N ILE A 529 40.87 -14.76 44.10
CA ILE A 529 39.90 -14.77 45.19
C ILE A 529 39.64 -13.34 45.70
N SER A 530 38.38 -13.08 46.02
CA SER A 530 37.93 -11.90 46.77
C SER A 530 37.73 -12.26 48.23
N TYR A 531 38.61 -11.81 49.11
CA TYR A 531 38.60 -12.25 50.51
C TYR A 531 37.38 -11.80 51.31
N SER A 532 36.84 -10.61 51.06
CA SER A 532 35.67 -10.07 51.78
C SER A 532 34.33 -10.63 51.30
N THR A 533 34.28 -11.24 50.11
CA THR A 533 33.05 -11.80 49.53
C THR A 533 33.12 -13.31 49.29
N GLY A 534 34.29 -13.93 49.49
CA GLY A 534 34.51 -15.36 49.24
C GLY A 534 34.41 -15.76 47.76
N GLU A 535 34.33 -14.80 46.83
CA GLU A 535 34.20 -15.09 45.40
C GLU A 535 35.52 -15.61 44.84
N ILE A 536 35.49 -16.78 44.21
CA ILE A 536 36.64 -17.41 43.56
C ILE A 536 36.39 -17.49 42.06
N SER A 537 37.41 -17.16 41.27
CA SER A 537 37.46 -17.44 39.83
C SER A 537 38.71 -18.24 39.48
N LEU A 538 38.54 -19.45 38.97
CA LEU A 538 39.64 -20.34 38.54
C LEU A 538 39.62 -20.53 37.02
N ARG A 539 40.79 -20.43 36.38
CA ARG A 539 41.02 -20.75 34.97
C ARG A 539 42.14 -21.78 34.83
N PRO A 540 41.88 -23.05 35.18
CA PRO A 540 42.88 -24.09 35.08
C PRO A 540 43.23 -24.37 33.60
N LEU A 541 44.48 -24.75 33.34
CA LEU A 541 44.94 -25.11 31.98
C LEU A 541 44.15 -26.29 31.42
N ASN A 542 43.83 -27.26 32.29
CA ASN A 542 42.97 -28.39 32.01
C ASN A 542 41.73 -28.26 32.89
N LEU A 543 40.53 -28.18 32.32
CA LEU A 543 39.30 -28.16 33.12
C LEU A 543 39.14 -29.45 33.93
N PRO A 544 38.53 -29.37 35.13
CA PRO A 544 38.24 -30.54 35.95
C PRO A 544 37.32 -31.52 35.22
N ASP A 545 37.40 -32.78 35.67
CA ASP A 545 36.48 -33.83 35.23
C ASP A 545 35.05 -33.43 35.66
N ALA A 546 34.04 -33.69 34.82
CA ALA A 546 32.67 -33.23 35.06
C ALA A 546 32.02 -33.82 36.32
N ASP A 547 32.57 -34.93 36.85
CA ASP A 547 32.18 -35.59 38.10
C ASP A 547 33.02 -35.15 39.31
N SER A 548 33.95 -34.20 39.14
CA SER A 548 34.80 -33.70 40.24
C SER A 548 33.95 -33.02 41.32
N GLN A 549 34.42 -33.06 42.56
CA GLN A 549 33.95 -32.21 43.66
C GLN A 549 35.08 -31.26 44.07
N LEU A 550 34.72 -30.08 44.57
CA LEU A 550 35.65 -29.13 45.16
C LEU A 550 35.72 -29.41 46.66
N SER A 551 36.86 -29.87 47.16
CA SER A 551 37.14 -29.91 48.59
C SER A 551 37.97 -28.70 48.98
N ILE A 552 37.49 -27.91 49.93
CA ILE A 552 38.01 -26.57 50.24
C ILE A 552 38.27 -26.47 51.75
N ASN A 553 39.48 -26.04 52.12
CA ASN A 553 39.85 -25.69 53.48
C ASN A 553 40.30 -24.22 53.48
N TYR A 554 39.81 -23.43 54.43
CA TYR A 554 40.18 -22.02 54.58
C TYR A 554 39.87 -21.53 55.99
N ASP A 555 40.48 -20.42 56.40
CA ASP A 555 40.03 -19.69 57.59
C ASP A 555 39.20 -18.49 57.15
N TRP A 556 38.19 -18.10 57.94
CA TRP A 556 37.31 -16.95 57.68
C TRP A 556 37.24 -16.01 58.89
N GLY A 557 36.75 -14.79 58.66
CA GLY A 557 36.55 -13.76 59.69
C GLY A 557 35.37 -12.86 59.33
N GLN A 558 34.90 -12.01 60.24
CA GLN A 558 33.68 -11.23 59.98
C GLN A 558 33.94 -10.08 58.99
N PRO A 559 33.29 -10.04 57.81
CA PRO A 559 33.36 -8.87 56.93
C PRO A 559 32.55 -7.72 57.53
N LEU A 560 33.09 -6.51 57.43
CA LEU A 560 32.43 -5.26 57.74
C LEU A 560 31.98 -4.58 56.44
N HIS A 561 30.87 -3.83 56.51
CA HIS A 561 30.31 -3.11 55.37
C HIS A 561 30.03 -1.65 55.71
N ALA A 562 30.14 -0.79 54.69
CA ALA A 562 29.73 0.60 54.75
C ALA A 562 29.14 1.01 53.40
N ALA A 563 28.25 2.00 53.43
CA ALA A 563 27.62 2.56 52.22
C ALA A 563 27.83 4.08 52.17
N PRO A 564 29.08 4.57 52.10
CA PRO A 564 29.35 6.00 51.96
C PRO A 564 28.68 6.58 50.71
N GLN A 565 28.20 7.83 50.83
CA GLN A 565 27.70 8.66 49.72
C GLN A 565 28.63 9.86 49.51
N PRO A 566 29.85 9.64 49.01
CA PRO A 566 30.80 10.71 48.86
C PRO A 566 30.41 11.64 47.69
N VAL A 567 30.79 12.91 47.80
CA VAL A 567 30.61 13.89 46.72
C VAL A 567 31.93 13.99 45.94
N PRO A 568 31.92 13.83 44.61
CA PRO A 568 33.14 13.94 43.81
C PRO A 568 33.66 15.38 43.79
N ASP A 569 34.97 15.54 43.82
CA ASP A 569 35.63 16.84 43.64
C ASP A 569 35.66 17.30 42.16
N SER A 570 36.29 18.44 41.86
CA SER A 570 36.42 18.95 40.49
C SER A 570 37.21 18.00 39.57
N ALA A 571 38.03 17.10 40.13
CA ALA A 571 38.78 16.07 39.42
C ALA A 571 38.05 14.71 39.34
N GLY A 572 36.84 14.59 39.89
CA GLY A 572 36.06 13.34 39.90
C GLY A 572 36.45 12.36 41.01
N ILE A 573 37.37 12.75 41.89
CA ILE A 573 37.83 11.91 43.00
C ILE A 573 36.85 12.01 44.15
N VAL A 574 36.50 10.86 44.72
CA VAL A 574 35.74 10.73 45.95
C VAL A 574 36.66 10.28 47.08
N SER A 575 36.48 10.85 48.27
CA SER A 575 37.24 10.48 49.46
C SER A 575 36.30 10.20 50.62
N PHE A 576 36.54 9.12 51.35
CA PHE A 576 35.81 8.74 52.55
C PHE A 576 36.69 7.90 53.47
N THR A 577 36.25 7.66 54.70
CA THR A 577 36.96 6.83 55.68
C THR A 577 36.10 5.65 56.07
N LEU A 578 36.69 4.45 56.09
CA LEU A 578 36.03 3.26 56.58
C LEU A 578 35.83 3.38 58.12
N PRO A 579 34.60 3.20 58.65
CA PRO A 579 34.27 3.50 60.04
C PRO A 579 35.06 2.74 61.13
N GLN A 580 35.73 1.64 60.79
CA GLN A 580 36.44 0.78 61.73
C GLN A 580 37.78 0.32 61.11
N GLY A 581 38.89 0.60 61.81
CA GLY A 581 40.24 0.19 61.43
C GLY A 581 41.06 -0.27 62.65
N PRO A 582 42.27 -0.79 62.44
CA PRO A 582 43.01 -0.91 61.18
C PRO A 582 42.42 -1.95 60.21
N VAL A 583 42.50 -1.66 58.91
CA VAL A 583 41.99 -2.50 57.82
C VAL A 583 42.98 -3.62 57.51
N ARG A 584 42.50 -4.85 57.36
CA ARG A 584 43.31 -5.99 56.93
C ARG A 584 43.66 -5.83 55.44
N GLN A 585 44.96 -5.86 55.16
CA GLN A 585 45.53 -5.75 53.81
C GLN A 585 44.91 -6.77 52.84
N GLY A 586 44.55 -6.33 51.63
CA GLY A 586 43.98 -7.15 50.57
C GLY A 586 42.47 -7.43 50.67
N THR A 587 41.77 -6.90 51.68
CA THR A 587 40.36 -7.27 51.94
C THR A 587 39.32 -6.26 51.43
N VAL A 588 39.75 -5.08 50.98
CA VAL A 588 38.82 -4.01 50.57
C VAL A 588 38.22 -4.28 49.20
N ILE A 589 36.89 -4.23 49.12
CA ILE A 589 36.10 -4.25 47.88
C ILE A 589 35.16 -3.06 47.83
N LEU A 590 35.03 -2.44 46.67
CA LEU A 590 34.15 -1.31 46.41
C LEU A 590 33.23 -1.62 45.21
N ASP A 591 31.96 -1.22 45.31
CA ASP A 591 30.94 -1.42 44.27
C ASP A 591 30.03 -0.19 44.16
N TRP A 592 29.86 0.36 42.96
CA TRP A 592 29.03 1.53 42.72
C TRP A 592 28.48 1.60 41.29
N LEU A 593 27.54 2.51 41.04
CA LEU A 593 27.00 2.77 39.70
C LEU A 593 27.60 4.05 39.11
N VAL A 594 27.98 3.98 37.84
CA VAL A 594 28.32 5.12 36.98
C VAL A 594 27.32 5.23 35.83
N SER A 595 27.15 6.41 35.28
CA SER A 595 26.37 6.62 34.05
C SER A 595 27.30 6.88 32.88
N VAL A 596 27.02 6.25 31.74
CA VAL A 596 27.70 6.50 30.47
C VAL A 596 26.68 7.11 29.49
N ARG A 597 27.02 8.25 28.88
CA ARG A 597 26.19 8.87 27.84
C ARG A 597 26.72 8.48 26.47
N ARG A 598 25.90 7.80 25.66
CA ARG A 598 26.24 7.42 24.28
C ARG A 598 25.88 8.54 23.30
N ASP A 599 26.33 9.76 23.58
CA ASP A 599 25.91 10.93 22.83
C ASP A 599 27.10 11.75 22.31
N ARG A 600 27.39 11.58 21.02
CA ARG A 600 28.37 12.40 20.28
C ARG A 600 27.74 13.71 19.78
N ASP A 601 26.45 13.67 19.45
CA ASP A 601 25.80 14.63 18.55
C ASP A 601 24.69 15.46 19.22
N ASP A 602 24.52 15.29 20.54
CA ASP A 602 23.53 15.99 21.36
C ASP A 602 22.09 15.72 20.87
N LEU A 603 21.83 14.48 20.44
CA LEU A 603 20.52 14.00 19.93
C LEU A 603 19.79 13.11 20.94
N SER A 604 20.27 13.11 22.19
CA SER A 604 19.79 12.37 23.36
C SER A 604 19.95 10.85 23.25
N SER A 605 20.90 10.33 24.03
CA SER A 605 20.88 8.94 24.49
C SER A 605 20.48 8.92 25.97
N ALA A 606 19.65 7.95 26.36
CA ALA A 606 19.41 7.70 27.77
C ALA A 606 20.76 7.33 28.44
N PRO A 607 21.13 7.94 29.58
CA PRO A 607 22.34 7.55 30.31
C PRO A 607 22.21 6.08 30.73
N GLN A 608 23.17 5.24 30.34
CA GLN A 608 23.18 3.86 30.76
C GLN A 608 23.92 3.72 32.07
N ALA A 609 23.27 3.17 33.09
CA ALA A 609 23.94 2.81 34.33
C ALA A 609 24.84 1.59 34.11
N MET A 610 26.08 1.67 34.56
CA MET A 610 27.04 0.57 34.58
C MET A 610 27.55 0.39 36.01
N ARG A 611 27.58 -0.86 36.47
CA ARG A 611 28.15 -1.23 37.76
C ARG A 611 29.66 -1.28 37.69
N VAL A 612 30.36 -0.74 38.67
CA VAL A 612 31.83 -0.74 38.72
C VAL A 612 32.26 -1.42 40.01
N ILE A 613 33.18 -2.38 39.89
CA ILE A 613 33.75 -3.09 41.03
C ILE A 613 35.25 -2.79 41.07
N ALA A 614 35.77 -2.40 42.24
CA ALA A 614 37.20 -2.24 42.49
C ALA A 614 37.65 -3.05 43.72
N LYS A 615 38.87 -3.58 43.67
CA LYS A 615 39.45 -4.41 44.73
C LYS A 615 40.83 -3.90 45.12
N ASP A 616 41.19 -4.09 46.38
CA ASP A 616 42.54 -3.85 46.89
C ASP A 616 43.52 -4.92 46.40
N ASP A 617 44.68 -4.49 45.89
CA ASP A 617 45.77 -5.36 45.41
C ASP A 617 46.68 -5.88 46.54
N GLY A 618 46.42 -5.46 47.78
CA GLY A 618 47.26 -5.75 48.93
C GLY A 618 48.51 -4.87 48.99
N ALA A 619 48.80 -4.02 48.01
CA ALA A 619 49.85 -2.99 48.10
C ALA A 619 49.28 -1.60 48.47
N GLY A 620 47.96 -1.51 48.67
CA GLY A 620 47.25 -0.28 49.04
C GLY A 620 46.64 0.42 47.83
N ASN A 621 46.68 -0.18 46.63
CA ASN A 621 46.03 0.35 45.45
C ASN A 621 44.64 -0.29 45.26
N LEU A 622 43.66 0.51 44.91
CA LEU A 622 42.33 0.05 44.52
C LEU A 622 42.28 -0.09 43.01
N VAL A 623 42.26 -1.32 42.53
CA VAL A 623 42.24 -1.67 41.11
C VAL A 623 40.81 -1.98 40.70
N GLY A 624 40.28 -1.26 39.71
CA GLY A 624 39.00 -1.59 39.09
C GLY A 624 39.10 -2.95 38.40
N VAL A 625 38.13 -3.82 38.67
CA VAL A 625 38.07 -5.23 38.21
C VAL A 625 37.02 -5.44 37.14
N SER A 626 35.91 -4.70 37.21
CA SER A 626 34.88 -4.72 36.17
C SER A 626 34.15 -3.39 36.04
N VAL A 627 33.65 -3.13 34.83
CA VAL A 627 32.73 -2.03 34.50
C VAL A 627 31.62 -2.63 33.64
N GLY A 628 30.38 -2.56 34.11
CA GLY A 628 29.33 -3.49 33.68
C GLY A 628 29.80 -4.93 33.92
N ASP A 629 29.60 -5.78 32.91
CA ASP A 629 30.07 -7.17 32.91
C ASP A 629 31.45 -7.35 32.24
N THR A 630 32.10 -6.24 31.83
CA THR A 630 33.40 -6.25 31.15
C THR A 630 34.53 -6.21 32.17
N ALA A 631 35.56 -7.04 31.97
CA ALA A 631 36.78 -7.00 32.78
C ALA A 631 37.49 -5.66 32.60
N PHE A 632 37.87 -5.04 33.71
CA PHE A 632 38.56 -3.77 33.76
C PHE A 632 39.83 -3.95 34.60
N SER A 633 40.88 -3.21 34.29
CA SER A 633 42.15 -3.27 35.03
C SER A 633 42.83 -1.92 34.95
N THR A 634 42.52 -1.06 35.92
CA THR A 634 43.10 0.27 36.07
C THR A 634 43.09 0.61 37.54
N VAL A 635 44.18 1.18 38.04
CA VAL A 635 44.25 1.72 39.39
C VAL A 635 43.32 2.92 39.47
N LEU A 636 42.21 2.77 40.19
CA LEU A 636 41.21 3.81 40.40
C LEU A 636 41.48 4.62 41.66
N GLY A 637 42.28 4.09 42.59
CA GLY A 637 42.46 4.76 43.87
C GLY A 637 43.46 4.09 44.79
N ALA A 638 43.42 4.47 46.06
CA ALA A 638 44.25 3.90 47.11
C ALA A 638 43.50 3.83 48.45
N VAL A 639 43.93 2.89 49.31
CA VAL A 639 43.45 2.74 50.68
C VAL A 639 44.63 2.75 51.67
N ASN A 640 44.49 3.47 52.78
CA ASN A 640 45.45 3.45 53.88
C ASN A 640 45.00 2.45 54.97
N TYR A 641 45.74 1.37 55.17
CA TYR A 641 45.37 0.32 56.12
C TYR A 641 45.33 0.76 57.59
N SER A 642 46.19 1.71 57.98
CA SER A 642 46.27 2.17 59.37
C SER A 642 45.12 3.09 59.75
N THR A 643 44.66 3.92 58.82
CA THR A 643 43.63 4.95 59.07
C THR A 643 42.27 4.63 58.46
N GLY A 644 42.19 3.65 57.54
CA GLY A 644 40.97 3.33 56.79
C GLY A 644 40.56 4.38 55.75
N ALA A 645 41.42 5.36 55.45
CA ALA A 645 41.13 6.40 54.46
C ALA A 645 41.18 5.84 53.02
N VAL A 646 40.15 6.11 52.23
CA VAL A 646 39.99 5.70 50.84
C VAL A 646 39.92 6.93 49.94
N SER A 647 40.70 6.95 48.86
CA SER A 647 40.64 7.93 47.78
C SER A 647 40.41 7.20 46.46
N LEU A 648 39.34 7.51 45.73
CA LEU A 648 38.88 6.75 44.56
C LEU A 648 38.44 7.68 43.42
N GLN A 649 38.87 7.42 42.19
CA GLN A 649 38.35 8.02 40.96
C GLN A 649 37.07 7.28 40.53
N ALA A 650 35.91 7.73 41.03
CA ALA A 650 34.65 6.99 40.90
C ALA A 650 33.98 7.14 39.52
N GLY A 651 34.31 8.15 38.72
CA GLY A 651 33.63 8.33 37.44
C GLY A 651 34.18 9.45 36.58
N LYS A 652 35.51 9.42 36.33
CA LYS A 652 36.16 10.12 35.21
C LYS A 652 37.24 9.23 34.59
N PHE A 653 36.91 7.97 34.36
CA PHE A 653 37.75 7.03 33.62
C PHE A 653 37.04 6.58 32.35
N MET A 654 37.81 6.16 31.35
CA MET A 654 37.29 5.81 30.02
C MET A 654 36.70 4.39 30.04
N VAL A 655 35.43 4.28 29.68
CA VAL A 655 34.77 3.02 29.30
C VAL A 655 35.02 2.82 27.81
N ARG A 656 35.68 1.72 27.45
CA ARG A 656 36.13 1.51 26.08
C ARG A 656 35.06 0.89 25.20
N GLN A 657 35.15 1.14 23.89
CA GLN A 657 34.39 0.42 22.86
C GLN A 657 32.86 0.47 23.03
N VAL A 658 32.33 1.63 23.45
CA VAL A 658 30.88 1.85 23.54
C VAL A 658 30.36 2.19 22.16
N SER A 659 29.38 1.41 21.69
CA SER A 659 28.84 1.58 20.35
C SER A 659 27.73 2.65 20.31
N TYR A 660 27.77 3.52 19.30
CA TYR A 660 26.78 4.60 19.08
C TYR A 660 26.36 4.72 17.61
N PRO A 661 25.09 5.07 17.33
CA PRO A 661 24.61 5.34 15.98
C PRO A 661 25.18 6.66 15.45
N VAL A 662 25.51 6.67 14.15
CA VAL A 662 25.92 7.87 13.41
C VAL A 662 24.76 8.34 12.54
N TYR A 663 24.40 9.61 12.68
CA TYR A 663 23.34 10.24 11.89
C TYR A 663 23.91 11.26 10.91
N GLU A 664 23.33 11.30 9.71
CA GLU A 664 23.62 12.31 8.71
C GLU A 664 22.32 12.84 8.12
N ILE A 665 22.31 14.10 7.71
CA ILE A 665 21.23 14.64 6.88
C ILE A 665 21.44 14.14 5.45
N ARG A 666 20.47 13.39 4.92
CA ARG A 666 20.41 12.99 3.51
C ARG A 666 19.04 13.29 2.95
N SER A 667 19.02 14.03 1.84
CA SER A 667 17.79 14.53 1.21
C SER A 667 16.91 15.32 2.20
N GLY A 668 17.52 16.19 3.01
CA GLY A 668 16.82 17.04 4.00
C GLY A 668 16.22 16.29 5.19
N ARG A 669 16.65 15.05 5.45
CA ARG A 669 16.13 14.20 6.54
C ARG A 669 17.27 13.59 7.33
N LEU A 670 17.16 13.57 8.66
CA LEU A 670 18.11 12.90 9.55
C LEU A 670 17.96 11.38 9.39
N LYS A 671 19.01 10.71 8.90
CA LYS A 671 19.04 9.26 8.67
C LYS A 671 20.21 8.62 9.42
N VAL A 672 20.00 7.42 9.95
CA VAL A 672 21.10 6.60 10.47
C VAL A 672 21.88 6.01 9.29
N VAL A 673 23.20 6.24 9.28
CA VAL A 673 24.09 5.81 8.18
C VAL A 673 25.04 4.70 8.59
N GLY A 674 25.25 4.52 9.90
CA GLY A 674 26.17 3.51 10.43
C GLY A 674 26.28 3.58 11.94
N TYR A 675 27.27 2.88 12.46
CA TYR A 675 27.64 2.86 13.87
C TYR A 675 29.16 2.98 14.00
N GLU A 676 29.59 3.64 15.06
CA GLU A 676 31.00 3.73 15.43
C GLU A 676 31.18 3.34 16.90
N ARG A 677 32.42 3.07 17.30
CA ARG A 677 32.79 2.79 18.69
C ARG A 677 33.72 3.87 19.20
N LEU A 678 33.40 4.44 20.34
CA LEU A 678 34.24 5.41 21.02
C LEU A 678 34.48 4.97 22.46
N ASP A 679 35.59 5.43 23.00
CA ASP A 679 35.82 5.37 24.43
C ASP A 679 35.06 6.54 25.06
N VAL A 680 34.17 6.26 26.01
CA VAL A 680 33.30 7.25 26.64
C VAL A 680 33.67 7.42 28.11
N LEU A 681 33.70 8.67 28.58
CA LEU A 681 33.95 8.95 29.98
C LEU A 681 32.78 8.46 30.84
N ALA A 682 33.03 7.56 31.78
CA ALA A 682 32.07 7.27 32.84
C ALA A 682 31.82 8.54 33.66
N GLN A 683 30.60 8.73 34.16
CA GLN A 683 30.24 9.84 35.05
C GLN A 683 29.70 9.29 36.38
N PHE A 684 30.19 9.82 37.50
CA PHE A 684 29.65 9.53 38.82
C PHE A 684 28.69 10.65 39.25
N SER A 685 27.50 10.29 39.68
CA SER A 685 26.51 11.26 40.17
C SER A 685 26.69 11.51 41.67
N ALA A 686 26.60 12.76 42.10
CA ALA A 686 26.63 13.08 43.54
C ALA A 686 25.46 12.39 44.27
N GLY A 687 25.74 11.79 45.42
CA GLY A 687 24.76 11.00 46.18
C GLY A 687 24.64 9.53 45.75
N SER A 688 25.34 9.10 44.69
CA SER A 688 25.50 7.68 44.38
C SER A 688 26.18 6.95 45.56
N ILE A 689 25.61 5.81 45.95
CA ILE A 689 26.16 4.98 47.02
C ILE A 689 27.37 4.22 46.49
N VAL A 690 28.47 4.25 47.26
CA VAL A 690 29.59 3.33 47.10
C VAL A 690 29.47 2.29 48.20
N SER A 691 29.17 1.03 47.83
CA SER A 691 29.20 -0.09 48.77
C SER A 691 30.65 -0.50 49.01
N ALA A 692 31.08 -0.54 50.26
CA ALA A 692 32.43 -0.92 50.66
C ALA A 692 32.38 -2.13 51.62
N GLY A 693 33.22 -3.14 51.37
CA GLY A 693 33.42 -4.29 52.26
C GLY A 693 34.89 -4.46 52.63
N TRP A 694 35.21 -4.79 53.88
CA TRP A 694 36.59 -5.03 54.36
C TRP A 694 36.63 -5.89 55.64
N MET A 695 37.82 -6.28 56.10
CA MET A 695 38.02 -6.95 57.40
C MET A 695 38.98 -6.17 58.29
N LEU A 696 38.96 -6.42 59.61
CA LEU A 696 39.89 -5.80 60.56
C LEU A 696 41.22 -6.55 60.65
N ALA A 697 42.32 -5.81 60.76
CA ALA A 697 43.64 -6.38 61.01
C ALA A 697 43.74 -6.89 62.46
N GLY A 698 44.14 -8.15 62.64
CA GLY A 698 44.30 -8.77 63.96
C GLY A 698 43.07 -9.47 64.54
N GLU A 699 41.94 -9.50 63.81
CA GLU A 699 40.75 -10.24 64.21
C GLU A 699 40.97 -11.76 64.19
N ALA A 700 40.38 -12.47 65.16
CA ALA A 700 40.48 -13.92 65.29
C ALA A 700 39.83 -14.63 64.09
N ALA A 701 40.54 -15.57 63.49
CA ALA A 701 40.05 -16.36 62.37
C ALA A 701 39.47 -17.70 62.84
N GLN A 702 38.47 -18.22 62.14
CA GLN A 702 37.88 -19.55 62.37
C GLN A 702 38.12 -20.44 61.15
N SER A 703 38.46 -21.70 61.37
CA SER A 703 38.65 -22.65 60.27
C SER A 703 37.33 -23.20 59.75
N ALA A 704 37.20 -23.27 58.44
CA ALA A 704 36.09 -23.88 57.72
C ALA A 704 36.60 -24.97 56.76
N GLN A 705 35.81 -26.03 56.65
CA GLN A 705 36.02 -27.10 55.67
C GLN A 705 34.70 -27.38 54.96
N GLU A 706 34.74 -27.35 53.63
CA GLU A 706 33.54 -27.47 52.80
C GLU A 706 33.79 -28.38 51.61
N VAL A 707 32.71 -29.01 51.15
CA VAL A 707 32.68 -29.78 49.91
C VAL A 707 31.57 -29.24 49.04
N MET A 708 31.90 -28.81 47.83
CA MET A 708 30.96 -28.26 46.87
C MET A 708 30.92 -29.11 45.59
N PRO A 709 29.75 -29.23 44.93
CA PRO A 709 29.70 -29.75 43.57
C PRO A 709 30.51 -28.83 42.64
N LEU A 710 31.04 -29.38 41.56
CA LEU A 710 31.73 -28.57 40.57
C LEU A 710 30.75 -27.54 39.97
N PRO A 711 31.08 -26.23 40.00
CA PRO A 711 30.22 -25.21 39.41
C PRO A 711 30.22 -25.33 37.88
N ALA A 712 29.21 -24.70 37.26
CA ALA A 712 29.15 -24.58 35.81
C ALA A 712 30.41 -23.87 35.28
N VAL A 713 30.88 -24.34 34.12
CA VAL A 713 31.95 -23.67 33.37
C VAL A 713 31.37 -22.41 32.73
N GLN A 714 31.94 -21.27 33.10
CA GLN A 714 31.53 -19.98 32.60
C GLN A 714 32.38 -19.56 31.39
N LEU A 715 31.72 -19.15 30.32
CA LEU A 715 32.31 -18.60 29.10
C LEU A 715 31.78 -17.18 28.89
N GLN A 716 32.65 -16.23 28.57
CA GLN A 716 32.27 -14.87 28.19
C GLN A 716 32.40 -14.75 26.68
N LEU A 717 31.29 -14.69 25.95
CA LEU A 717 31.29 -14.65 24.49
C LEU A 717 31.55 -13.24 23.94
N THR A 718 31.34 -12.19 24.73
CA THR A 718 31.53 -10.79 24.36
C THR A 718 32.42 -10.05 25.39
N PRO A 719 33.69 -10.44 25.60
CA PRO A 719 34.51 -9.92 26.70
C PRO A 719 35.05 -8.51 26.48
N THR A 720 35.02 -7.99 25.26
CA THR A 720 35.64 -6.70 24.86
C THR A 720 34.61 -5.61 24.55
N ILE A 721 33.32 -5.94 24.59
CA ILE A 721 32.21 -5.09 24.16
C ILE A 721 31.05 -5.20 25.15
N SER A 722 30.15 -4.21 25.13
CA SER A 722 28.95 -4.16 25.98
C SER A 722 27.64 -4.36 25.18
N ASP A 723 27.75 -4.86 23.95
CA ASP A 723 26.61 -5.13 23.07
C ASP A 723 25.87 -6.39 23.52
N SER A 724 24.53 -6.37 23.47
CA SER A 724 23.70 -7.55 23.79
C SER A 724 23.71 -8.57 22.66
N ILE A 725 23.64 -9.87 22.96
CA ILE A 725 23.55 -10.95 21.98
C ILE A 725 22.10 -11.06 21.45
N VAL A 726 21.93 -11.24 20.14
CA VAL A 726 20.63 -11.54 19.53
C VAL A 726 20.24 -13.00 19.84
N PRO A 727 19.09 -13.25 20.49
CA PRO A 727 18.66 -14.62 20.79
C PRO A 727 18.50 -15.48 19.54
N GLY A 728 18.86 -16.76 19.64
CA GLY A 728 18.81 -17.75 18.57
C GLY A 728 19.92 -17.64 17.53
N SER A 729 20.90 -16.76 17.72
CA SER A 729 22.02 -16.54 16.77
C SER A 729 23.32 -17.25 17.17
N VAL A 730 23.39 -17.83 18.36
CA VAL A 730 24.62 -18.32 18.98
C VAL A 730 24.86 -19.77 18.63
N ARG A 731 26.02 -20.02 18.01
CA ARG A 731 26.59 -21.33 17.75
C ARG A 731 28.09 -21.28 17.97
N PHE A 732 28.61 -22.14 18.85
CA PHE A 732 30.04 -22.24 19.08
C PHE A 732 30.48 -23.69 19.24
N ALA A 733 31.72 -23.96 18.85
CA ALA A 733 32.39 -25.23 19.08
C ALA A 733 33.29 -25.13 20.31
N PHE A 734 33.16 -26.10 21.21
CA PHE A 734 33.98 -26.23 22.40
C PHE A 734 34.23 -27.70 22.72
N ARG A 735 35.51 -28.08 22.83
CA ARG A 735 35.97 -29.46 23.08
C ARG A 735 35.31 -30.52 22.18
N GLY A 736 35.21 -30.23 20.88
CA GLY A 736 34.67 -31.16 19.88
C GLY A 736 33.13 -31.28 19.86
N ARG A 737 32.40 -30.54 20.72
CA ARG A 737 30.93 -30.41 20.63
C ARG A 737 30.55 -29.05 20.06
N THR A 738 29.44 -29.01 19.34
CA THR A 738 28.79 -27.76 18.90
C THR A 738 27.60 -27.49 19.80
N TYR A 739 27.54 -26.28 20.36
CA TYR A 739 26.47 -25.77 21.19
C TYR A 739 25.68 -24.73 20.41
N VAL A 740 24.35 -24.76 20.53
CA VAL A 740 23.42 -23.81 19.93
C VAL A 740 22.49 -23.26 21.01
N ASP A 741 22.11 -22.00 20.90
CA ASP A 741 21.15 -21.40 21.83
C ASP A 741 19.70 -21.55 21.36
N ARG A 742 18.79 -21.73 22.33
CA ARG A 742 17.35 -21.79 22.14
C ARG A 742 16.68 -21.20 23.37
N SER A 743 16.16 -19.98 23.25
CA SER A 743 15.38 -19.30 24.29
C SER A 743 16.08 -19.25 25.66
N GLY A 744 17.36 -18.86 25.69
CA GLY A 744 18.17 -18.77 26.92
C GLY A 744 18.77 -20.11 27.39
N GLY A 745 18.34 -21.24 26.82
CA GLY A 745 18.97 -22.55 27.02
C GLY A 745 20.03 -22.84 25.96
N LEU A 746 21.10 -23.55 26.33
CA LEU A 746 22.09 -24.08 25.40
C LEU A 746 21.90 -25.58 25.22
N TYR A 747 21.96 -26.01 23.96
CA TYR A 747 21.80 -27.41 23.58
C TYR A 747 22.96 -27.86 22.72
N HIS A 748 23.39 -29.11 22.86
CA HIS A 748 24.36 -29.74 21.97
C HIS A 748 23.78 -30.99 21.33
N SER A 749 24.51 -31.55 20.35
CA SER A 749 24.11 -32.80 19.66
C SER A 749 22.70 -32.74 19.10
N ILE A 750 22.38 -31.66 18.39
CA ILE A 750 21.07 -31.50 17.74
C ILE A 750 20.87 -32.62 16.72
N ASP A 751 19.85 -33.44 16.93
CA ASP A 751 19.40 -34.43 15.96
C ASP A 751 18.81 -33.69 14.76
N PRO A 752 19.40 -33.83 13.57
CA PRO A 752 18.95 -33.07 12.42
C PRO A 752 17.64 -33.60 11.81
N THR A 753 17.12 -34.75 12.26
CA THR A 753 15.83 -35.30 11.82
C THR A 753 14.67 -34.85 12.70
N THR A 754 14.85 -34.85 14.01
CA THR A 754 13.80 -34.49 14.99
C THR A 754 13.93 -33.07 15.52
N GLY A 755 15.09 -32.42 15.30
CA GLY A 755 15.42 -31.12 15.88
C GLY A 755 15.72 -31.16 17.38
N SER A 756 15.66 -32.33 18.03
CA SER A 756 15.87 -32.49 19.47
C SER A 756 17.34 -32.31 19.83
N GLY A 757 17.61 -31.66 20.96
CA GLY A 757 18.96 -31.42 21.47
C GLY A 757 19.11 -31.84 22.93
N ILE A 758 20.33 -32.11 23.37
CA ILE A 758 20.65 -32.39 24.77
C ILE A 758 20.97 -31.07 25.46
N TYR A 759 20.27 -30.77 26.54
CA TYR A 759 20.49 -29.55 27.32
C TYR A 759 21.89 -29.54 27.94
N ALA A 760 22.57 -28.40 27.87
CA ALA A 760 23.98 -28.25 28.22
C ALA A 760 24.29 -27.06 29.14
N GLY A 761 23.32 -26.15 29.34
CA GLY A 761 23.53 -24.94 30.13
C GLY A 761 22.60 -23.79 29.77
N THR A 762 22.96 -22.59 30.20
CA THR A 762 22.21 -21.35 29.96
C THR A 762 23.09 -20.28 29.34
N ILE A 763 22.44 -19.28 28.72
CA ILE A 763 23.08 -18.06 28.22
C ILE A 763 22.32 -16.84 28.73
N ASP A 764 23.07 -15.85 29.21
CA ASP A 764 22.60 -14.49 29.47
C ASP A 764 22.94 -13.63 28.24
N TYR A 765 21.90 -13.19 27.52
CA TYR A 765 22.05 -12.40 26.31
C TYR A 765 22.53 -10.97 26.56
N ALA A 766 22.25 -10.41 27.75
CA ALA A 766 22.67 -9.05 28.07
C ALA A 766 24.14 -9.02 28.50
N ALA A 767 24.54 -9.94 29.37
CA ALA A 767 25.91 -10.04 29.88
C ALA A 767 26.87 -10.75 28.90
N GLY A 768 26.35 -11.50 27.93
CA GLY A 768 27.13 -12.34 27.03
C GLY A 768 27.79 -13.53 27.72
N VAL A 769 27.25 -13.94 28.87
CA VAL A 769 27.77 -15.00 29.73
C VAL A 769 27.05 -16.30 29.43
N VAL A 770 27.83 -17.36 29.26
CA VAL A 770 27.35 -18.74 29.11
C VAL A 770 27.75 -19.55 30.34
N ASN A 771 26.80 -20.28 30.92
CA ASN A 771 27.06 -21.22 32.02
C ASN A 771 26.82 -22.65 31.53
N LEU A 772 27.89 -23.39 31.27
CA LEU A 772 27.84 -24.79 30.81
C LEU A 772 27.91 -25.75 32.00
N VAL A 773 26.94 -26.65 32.09
CA VAL A 773 26.91 -27.74 33.08
C VAL A 773 27.41 -29.06 32.52
N GLN A 774 27.57 -29.16 31.19
CA GLN A 774 27.98 -30.39 30.52
C GLN A 774 28.99 -30.09 29.39
N TRP A 775 30.17 -30.71 29.46
CA TRP A 775 31.24 -30.63 28.45
C TRP A 775 31.97 -31.98 28.29
N LEU A 776 32.79 -32.15 27.24
CA LEU A 776 33.63 -33.35 27.07
C LEU A 776 34.93 -33.25 27.88
N ALA A 777 35.43 -34.38 28.36
CA ALA A 777 36.75 -34.48 28.99
C ALA A 777 37.87 -34.39 27.93
N GLY A 778 39.00 -33.79 28.29
CA GLY A 778 40.13 -33.55 27.39
C GLY A 778 39.90 -32.44 26.33
N GLY A 779 40.90 -32.21 25.47
CA GLY A 779 40.88 -31.20 24.42
C GLY A 779 41.32 -29.79 24.86
N GLU A 780 41.57 -28.91 23.89
CA GLU A 780 41.93 -27.51 24.16
C GLU A 780 40.76 -26.73 24.77
N ASN A 781 41.09 -25.75 25.61
CA ASN A 781 40.11 -24.85 26.23
C ASN A 781 39.67 -23.69 25.31
N THR A 782 40.00 -23.76 24.03
CA THR A 782 39.66 -22.75 23.02
C THR A 782 38.19 -22.87 22.64
N VAL A 783 37.47 -21.76 22.66
CA VAL A 783 36.10 -21.65 22.13
C VAL A 783 36.15 -21.06 20.74
N GLN A 784 35.51 -21.72 19.77
CA GLN A 784 35.40 -21.23 18.40
C GLN A 784 33.97 -20.81 18.11
N ILE A 785 33.74 -19.51 17.90
CA ILE A 785 32.43 -19.00 17.46
C ILE A 785 32.22 -19.38 16.00
N GLN A 786 31.14 -20.13 15.74
CA GLN A 786 30.70 -20.48 14.39
C GLN A 786 29.60 -19.54 13.90
N SER A 787 28.77 -19.05 14.82
CA SER A 787 27.72 -18.06 14.59
C SER A 787 27.49 -17.29 15.87
N LEU A 788 27.45 -15.97 15.81
CA LEU A 788 27.03 -15.12 16.93
C LEU A 788 26.72 -13.74 16.39
N LEU A 789 25.57 -13.20 16.75
CA LEU A 789 25.16 -11.86 16.36
C LEU A 789 24.96 -11.00 17.61
N THR A 790 25.57 -9.83 17.66
CA THR A 790 25.35 -8.83 18.72
C THR A 790 24.56 -7.65 18.19
N ARG A 791 23.60 -7.16 18.97
CA ARG A 791 22.84 -5.93 18.73
C ARG A 791 23.48 -4.77 19.49
N ILE A 792 23.67 -3.69 18.74
CA ILE A 792 24.51 -2.55 19.14
C ILE A 792 23.72 -1.56 20.03
N ALA A 793 22.70 -0.92 19.45
CA ALA A 793 21.74 -0.02 20.10
C ALA A 793 20.58 0.31 19.14
N ASP A 794 19.40 0.65 19.67
CA ASP A 794 18.29 1.12 18.85
C ASP A 794 18.54 2.56 18.37
N PRO A 795 18.59 2.82 17.05
CA PRO A 795 18.90 4.15 16.54
C PRO A 795 17.71 5.13 16.66
N GLY A 796 16.50 4.64 16.96
CA GLY A 796 15.28 5.44 16.87
C GLY A 796 15.04 6.01 15.47
N VAL A 797 13.95 6.76 15.31
CA VAL A 797 13.62 7.51 14.09
C VAL A 797 13.13 8.90 14.46
N ALA A 798 13.43 9.91 13.65
CA ALA A 798 12.91 11.27 13.81
C ALA A 798 11.79 11.60 12.83
N VAL A 799 11.60 10.79 11.79
CA VAL A 799 10.60 11.00 10.73
C VAL A 799 9.97 9.67 10.37
N SER A 800 8.67 9.66 10.11
CA SER A 800 7.95 8.47 9.63
C SER A 800 6.92 8.83 8.55
N PHE A 801 6.80 7.94 7.56
CA PHE A 801 5.87 8.03 6.44
C PHE A 801 5.12 6.72 6.29
N PHE A 802 3.79 6.77 6.28
CA PHE A 802 2.98 5.57 6.14
C PHE A 802 1.60 5.91 5.59
N ARG A 803 0.88 4.89 5.13
CA ARG A 803 -0.54 4.99 4.75
C ARG A 803 -1.42 4.35 5.80
N ALA A 804 -2.61 4.90 6.00
CA ALA A 804 -3.66 4.24 6.76
C ALA A 804 -4.15 2.97 6.04
N PRO A 805 -4.69 1.97 6.78
CA PRO A 805 -5.26 0.74 6.20
C PRO A 805 -6.46 0.95 5.27
N GLY A 806 -7.05 2.14 5.26
CA GLY A 806 -8.15 2.52 4.39
C GLY A 806 -8.12 4.02 4.07
N SER A 807 -8.75 4.38 2.96
CA SER A 807 -8.91 5.77 2.51
C SER A 807 -10.26 5.92 1.78
N PRO A 808 -10.89 7.12 1.81
CA PRO A 808 -10.48 8.33 2.52
C PRO A 808 -10.76 8.29 4.03
N LEU A 809 -10.05 9.13 4.78
CA LEU A 809 -10.17 9.30 6.24
C LEU A 809 -11.11 10.46 6.59
N ARG A 810 -11.76 10.40 7.75
CA ARG A 810 -12.58 11.49 8.28
C ARG A 810 -11.70 12.64 8.77
N PRO A 811 -11.88 13.88 8.26
CA PRO A 811 -11.15 15.04 8.73
C PRO A 811 -11.32 15.29 10.22
N GLY A 812 -10.22 15.63 10.90
CA GLY A 812 -10.18 15.89 12.35
C GLY A 812 -10.28 14.65 13.25
N MET A 813 -10.34 13.43 12.68
CA MET A 813 -10.42 12.17 13.44
C MET A 813 -9.19 11.29 13.17
N PHE A 814 -8.01 11.81 13.52
CA PHE A 814 -6.74 11.10 13.47
C PHE A 814 -5.91 11.37 14.72
N THR A 815 -5.38 10.31 15.33
CA THR A 815 -4.52 10.35 16.51
C THR A 815 -3.26 9.54 16.27
N LEU A 816 -2.15 9.98 16.87
CA LEU A 816 -0.87 9.28 16.84
C LEU A 816 -0.26 9.29 18.24
N ARG A 817 0.33 8.16 18.64
CA ARG A 817 1.17 8.05 19.84
C ARG A 817 2.51 7.43 19.48
N ALA A 818 3.58 7.87 20.12
CA ALA A 818 4.94 7.35 19.96
C ALA A 818 5.72 7.51 21.27
N THR A 819 6.70 6.65 21.54
CA THR A 819 7.55 6.73 22.74
C THR A 819 8.96 7.16 22.35
N ARG A 820 9.48 8.19 23.01
CA ARG A 820 10.86 8.67 22.87
C ARG A 820 11.85 7.62 23.39
N ILE A 821 13.10 7.66 22.92
CA ILE A 821 14.13 6.68 23.32
C ILE A 821 14.44 6.68 24.83
N ASP A 822 14.10 7.74 25.56
CA ASP A 822 14.22 7.87 27.01
C ASP A 822 12.97 7.40 27.80
N GLY A 823 11.92 6.97 27.09
CA GLY A 823 10.70 6.40 27.66
C GLY A 823 9.51 7.36 27.75
N GLU A 824 9.66 8.64 27.38
CA GLU A 824 8.54 9.60 27.40
C GLU A 824 7.52 9.34 26.29
N LEU A 825 6.22 9.45 26.59
CA LEU A 825 5.14 9.25 25.62
C LEU A 825 4.76 10.56 24.94
N LEU A 826 4.82 10.59 23.62
CA LEU A 826 4.35 11.67 22.77
C LEU A 826 2.98 11.31 22.17
N THR A 827 2.06 12.27 22.13
CA THR A 827 0.74 12.10 21.52
C THR A 827 0.35 13.34 20.71
N VAL A 828 -0.38 13.15 19.61
CA VAL A 828 -0.89 14.25 18.78
C VAL A 828 -2.22 13.84 18.13
N THR A 829 -3.08 14.83 17.88
CA THR A 829 -4.31 14.69 17.07
C THR A 829 -4.22 15.66 15.90
N ALA A 830 -4.67 15.25 14.71
CA ALA A 830 -4.71 16.13 13.55
C ALA A 830 -5.92 17.07 13.60
N ASP A 831 -5.77 18.31 13.13
CA ASP A 831 -6.87 19.27 12.97
C ASP A 831 -7.75 18.94 11.74
N ILE A 832 -8.71 19.79 11.38
CA ILE A 832 -9.58 19.55 10.20
C ILE A 832 -8.83 19.68 8.85
N ASN A 833 -7.73 20.42 8.82
CA ASN A 833 -6.91 20.63 7.62
C ASN A 833 -5.83 19.54 7.45
N GLY A 834 -5.80 18.56 8.36
CA GLY A 834 -4.80 17.49 8.33
C GLY A 834 -3.49 17.88 9.00
N VAL A 835 -3.37 19.02 9.66
CA VAL A 835 -2.13 19.44 10.30
C VAL A 835 -1.98 18.73 11.65
N LEU A 836 -0.82 18.10 11.85
CA LEU A 836 -0.37 17.57 13.13
C LEU A 836 0.52 18.63 13.78
N SER A 837 0.13 19.11 14.97
CA SER A 837 0.91 20.08 15.73
C SER A 837 0.84 19.77 17.22
N ALA A 838 2.01 19.51 17.82
CA ALA A 838 2.24 19.40 19.25
C ALA A 838 3.65 19.93 19.57
N ALA A 839 3.99 20.07 20.85
CA ALA A 839 5.28 20.63 21.28
C ALA A 839 6.50 19.92 20.66
N GLU A 840 6.42 18.59 20.52
CA GLU A 840 7.49 17.77 19.94
C GLU A 840 7.11 17.01 18.65
N ILE A 841 5.97 17.35 18.04
CA ILE A 841 5.47 16.68 16.83
C ILE A 841 4.95 17.71 15.82
N ARG A 842 5.38 17.60 14.57
CA ARG A 842 4.76 18.29 13.43
C ARG A 842 4.52 17.34 12.27
N GLY A 843 3.53 17.62 11.43
CA GLY A 843 3.24 16.76 10.29
C GLY A 843 1.95 17.10 9.56
N LYS A 844 1.60 16.25 8.59
CA LYS A 844 0.38 16.36 7.81
C LYS A 844 -0.24 14.99 7.53
N VAL A 845 -1.56 14.93 7.59
CA VAL A 845 -2.41 13.83 7.14
C VAL A 845 -3.13 14.29 5.87
N ASP A 846 -3.05 13.50 4.81
CA ASP A 846 -3.89 13.66 3.64
C ASP A 846 -5.13 12.79 3.80
N TRP A 847 -6.29 13.45 3.95
CA TRP A 847 -7.57 12.79 4.15
C TRP A 847 -8.01 11.93 2.97
N GLU A 848 -7.62 12.28 1.74
CA GLU A 848 -8.07 11.58 0.54
C GLU A 848 -7.23 10.33 0.25
N SER A 849 -5.90 10.44 0.39
CA SER A 849 -4.98 9.33 0.13
C SER A 849 -4.76 8.45 1.37
N GLY A 850 -5.01 8.99 2.57
CA GLY A 850 -4.67 8.34 3.83
C GLY A 850 -3.17 8.35 4.14
N VAL A 851 -2.36 9.13 3.41
CA VAL A 851 -0.93 9.30 3.71
C VAL A 851 -0.74 10.15 4.95
N VAL A 852 0.16 9.71 5.82
CA VAL A 852 0.59 10.45 7.02
C VAL A 852 2.09 10.71 6.92
N LYS A 853 2.45 11.97 7.08
CA LYS A 853 3.83 12.45 7.18
C LYS A 853 4.02 13.03 8.58
N VAL A 854 4.90 12.45 9.39
CA VAL A 854 5.15 12.91 10.76
C VAL A 854 6.64 13.10 11.03
N GLN A 855 6.97 14.18 11.72
CA GLN A 855 8.31 14.52 12.20
C GLN A 855 8.28 14.75 13.71
N PHE A 856 9.27 14.22 14.40
CA PHE A 856 9.47 14.35 15.84
C PHE A 856 10.64 15.30 16.10
N GLY A 857 10.46 16.27 16.98
CA GLY A 857 11.45 17.33 17.22
C GLY A 857 10.83 18.60 17.79
N GLN A 858 11.65 19.60 18.05
CA GLN A 858 11.22 20.89 18.61
C GLN A 858 12.00 22.03 17.98
N LEU A 859 11.40 23.22 17.91
CA LEU A 859 12.10 24.43 17.46
C LEU A 859 13.07 24.92 18.54
N VAL A 860 14.33 25.12 18.16
CA VAL A 860 15.39 25.67 19.03
C VAL A 860 16.06 26.87 18.37
N PRO A 861 16.67 27.80 19.10
CA PRO A 861 17.38 28.94 18.51
C PRO A 861 18.52 28.50 17.59
N VAL A 862 18.72 29.22 16.49
CA VAL A 862 19.86 28.99 15.55
C VAL A 862 21.20 29.22 16.25
N ALA A 863 21.30 30.29 17.04
CA ALA A 863 22.52 30.72 17.69
C ALA A 863 23.09 29.64 18.63
N GLY A 864 24.29 29.15 18.32
CA GLY A 864 25.00 28.12 19.10
C GLY A 864 24.74 26.68 18.65
N ASN A 865 23.88 26.48 17.64
CA ASN A 865 23.54 25.17 17.09
C ASN A 865 24.05 24.94 15.65
N GLU A 866 24.66 25.95 15.02
CA GLU A 866 25.08 25.90 13.59
C GLU A 866 26.15 24.85 13.29
N GLY A 867 26.89 24.38 14.31
CA GLY A 867 27.91 23.34 14.20
C GLY A 867 27.40 21.92 14.49
N LYS A 868 26.10 21.74 14.75
CA LYS A 868 25.53 20.44 15.11
C LYS A 868 25.21 19.62 13.85
N PRO A 869 25.40 18.29 13.85
CA PRO A 869 25.20 17.45 12.66
C PRO A 869 23.73 17.30 12.24
N TRP A 870 22.79 17.63 13.13
CA TRP A 870 21.36 17.69 12.83
C TRP A 870 20.91 19.06 12.31
N PHE A 871 21.77 20.07 12.35
CA PHE A 871 21.42 21.42 11.91
C PHE A 871 21.31 21.44 10.38
N ASP A 872 20.13 21.85 9.90
CA ASP A 872 19.85 22.03 8.49
C ASP A 872 19.55 23.52 8.21
N PRO A 873 20.41 24.23 7.46
CA PRO A 873 20.17 25.62 7.06
C PRO A 873 18.85 25.82 6.31
N ASP A 874 18.38 24.80 5.58
CA ASP A 874 17.14 24.86 4.80
C ASP A 874 15.89 24.71 5.68
N GLN A 875 16.05 24.37 6.97
CA GLN A 875 14.97 24.22 7.96
C GLN A 875 14.94 25.38 8.98
N VAL A 876 15.61 26.49 8.70
CA VAL A 876 15.59 27.69 9.54
C VAL A 876 14.30 28.48 9.31
N GLU A 877 13.53 28.66 10.38
CA GLU A 877 12.28 29.42 10.42
C GLU A 877 12.49 30.66 11.30
N GLY A 878 12.86 31.79 10.69
CA GLY A 878 13.20 33.01 11.43
C GLY A 878 14.51 32.89 12.19
N ASP A 879 14.46 32.92 13.52
CA ASP A 879 15.61 32.73 14.43
C ASP A 879 15.65 31.33 15.07
N GLN A 880 14.76 30.43 14.65
CA GLN A 880 14.65 29.06 15.14
C GLN A 880 14.93 28.03 14.05
N VAL A 881 15.36 26.84 14.45
CA VAL A 881 15.63 25.67 13.60
C VAL A 881 15.01 24.44 14.24
N TRP A 882 14.49 23.52 13.42
CA TRP A 882 13.90 22.28 13.91
C TRP A 882 14.98 21.30 14.39
N ARG A 883 15.05 21.05 15.70
CA ARG A 883 15.91 20.02 16.31
C ARG A 883 15.17 18.69 16.37
N PRO A 884 15.65 17.63 15.70
CA PRO A 884 15.01 16.31 15.73
C PRO A 884 14.97 15.66 17.13
N THR A 885 13.89 14.94 17.43
CA THR A 885 13.73 14.08 18.62
C THR A 885 13.58 12.64 18.16
N LEU A 886 14.36 11.71 18.76
CA LEU A 886 14.35 10.30 18.38
C LEU A 886 13.28 9.51 19.14
N VAL A 887 12.38 8.87 18.39
CA VAL A 887 11.37 7.95 18.93
C VAL A 887 11.65 6.50 18.56
N LEU A 888 11.17 5.56 19.36
CA LEU A 888 11.22 4.14 19.05
C LEU A 888 10.19 3.87 17.94
N PRO A 889 10.61 3.46 16.73
CA PRO A 889 9.66 3.19 15.63
C PRO A 889 8.61 2.16 16.06
N GLY A 890 9.06 1.18 16.87
CA GLY A 890 8.33 0.20 17.69
C GLY A 890 6.97 0.60 18.26
N THR A 891 6.84 1.89 18.57
CA THR A 891 5.82 2.43 19.46
C THR A 891 4.92 3.43 18.75
N ILE A 892 5.10 3.64 17.44
CA ILE A 892 4.28 4.55 16.66
C ILE A 892 2.96 3.84 16.32
N TYR A 893 1.89 4.22 17.00
CA TYR A 893 0.54 3.72 16.76
C TYR A 893 -0.38 4.83 16.28
N MET A 894 -1.25 4.52 15.32
CA MET A 894 -2.28 5.43 14.83
C MET A 894 -3.69 4.96 15.24
N GLY A 895 -4.57 5.93 15.40
CA GLY A 895 -6.02 5.73 15.42
C GLY A 895 -6.67 6.69 14.44
N ALA A 896 -7.60 6.21 13.61
CA ALA A 896 -8.29 7.02 12.61
C ALA A 896 -9.71 6.53 12.36
N VAL A 897 -10.54 7.35 11.70
CA VAL A 897 -11.85 6.93 11.20
C VAL A 897 -11.83 6.92 9.68
N VAL A 898 -12.15 5.79 9.06
CA VAL A 898 -12.19 5.63 7.60
C VAL A 898 -13.65 5.79 7.14
N TYR A 899 -13.86 6.58 6.08
CA TYR A 899 -15.16 6.63 5.42
C TYR A 899 -15.38 5.36 4.61
N ARG A 900 -16.56 4.76 4.78
CA ARG A 900 -17.09 3.70 3.93
C ARG A 900 -18.39 4.19 3.30
N SER A 901 -18.75 3.68 2.11
CA SER A 901 -20.11 3.85 1.62
C SER A 901 -21.03 2.78 2.19
N ILE A 902 -22.28 3.16 2.47
CA ILE A 902 -23.37 2.23 2.73
C ILE A 902 -24.00 1.94 1.38
N PRO A 903 -23.83 0.72 0.82
CA PRO A 903 -24.51 0.32 -0.38
C PRO A 903 -25.97 0.09 -0.03
N LEU A 904 -26.87 0.94 -0.53
CA LEU A 904 -28.28 0.56 -0.59
C LEU A 904 -28.51 -0.40 -1.77
N SER A 905 -29.62 -1.12 -1.71
CA SER A 905 -30.01 -2.10 -2.72
C SER A 905 -30.00 -1.49 -4.13
N GLU A 906 -29.48 -2.25 -5.10
CA GLU A 906 -29.47 -1.91 -6.52
C GLU A 906 -30.88 -1.64 -7.08
N VAL A 907 -31.92 -2.23 -6.48
CA VAL A 907 -33.32 -1.99 -6.86
C VAL A 907 -33.77 -0.58 -6.47
N VAL A 908 -33.29 -0.07 -5.34
CA VAL A 908 -33.65 1.26 -4.82
C VAL A 908 -32.82 2.35 -5.51
N ILE A 909 -31.51 2.12 -5.62
CA ILE A 909 -30.58 3.08 -6.22
C ILE A 909 -30.68 3.11 -7.76
N GLY A 910 -31.02 1.98 -8.39
CA GLY A 910 -31.08 1.81 -9.85
C GLY A 910 -29.78 1.32 -10.51
N LEU A 911 -28.66 1.34 -9.78
CA LEU A 911 -27.30 0.92 -10.18
C LEU A 911 -26.60 0.15 -9.04
N SER A 912 -25.66 -0.73 -9.39
CA SER A 912 -24.84 -1.47 -8.44
C SER A 912 -23.69 -0.62 -7.88
N SER A 913 -23.79 -0.22 -6.61
CA SER A 913 -22.79 0.63 -5.93
C SER A 913 -21.44 -0.06 -5.70
N VAL A 914 -21.39 -1.40 -5.72
CA VAL A 914 -20.17 -2.19 -5.50
C VAL A 914 -19.27 -2.19 -6.73
N ARG A 915 -19.87 -2.10 -7.92
CA ARG A 915 -19.15 -2.05 -9.20
C ARG A 915 -18.68 -0.66 -9.58
N LEU A 916 -19.06 0.34 -8.79
CA LEU A 916 -18.81 1.76 -9.01
C LEU A 916 -17.85 2.29 -7.94
N PRO A 917 -17.25 3.48 -8.14
CA PRO A 917 -16.39 4.13 -7.15
C PRO A 917 -17.03 4.15 -5.76
N SER A 918 -16.22 4.00 -4.71
CA SER A 918 -16.72 3.97 -3.32
C SER A 918 -17.37 5.26 -2.89
N ASP A 919 -16.92 6.39 -3.44
CA ASP A 919 -17.50 7.72 -3.25
C ASP A 919 -18.72 7.99 -4.15
N GLY A 920 -19.03 7.11 -5.12
CA GLY A 920 -20.13 7.26 -6.06
C GLY A 920 -19.92 8.34 -7.12
N ARG A 921 -18.69 8.86 -7.25
CA ARG A 921 -18.35 9.94 -8.17
C ARG A 921 -17.47 9.43 -9.31
N ALA A 922 -17.68 9.95 -10.51
CA ALA A 922 -16.86 9.64 -11.68
C ALA A 922 -16.28 10.94 -12.27
N PRO A 923 -15.09 10.90 -12.89
CA PRO A 923 -14.51 12.09 -13.50
C PRO A 923 -15.36 12.51 -14.71
N ALA A 924 -15.79 13.76 -14.71
CA ALA A 924 -16.46 14.35 -15.86
C ALA A 924 -15.44 14.82 -16.90
N PHE A 925 -14.28 15.28 -16.45
CA PHE A 925 -13.21 15.80 -17.30
C PHE A 925 -12.08 14.78 -17.45
N LYS A 926 -11.63 14.55 -18.69
CA LYS A 926 -10.51 13.67 -19.03
C LYS A 926 -9.58 14.31 -20.07
N PRO A 927 -8.28 13.99 -20.05
CA PRO A 927 -7.36 14.39 -21.11
C PRO A 927 -7.90 14.03 -22.51
N GLY A 928 -7.81 14.96 -23.45
CA GLY A 928 -8.29 14.77 -24.83
C GLY A 928 -9.79 14.93 -25.03
N GLN A 929 -10.58 15.19 -23.98
CA GLN A 929 -11.98 15.57 -24.13
C GLN A 929 -12.13 17.02 -24.57
N THR A 930 -13.15 17.26 -25.39
CA THR A 930 -13.56 18.61 -25.77
C THR A 930 -14.46 19.19 -24.69
N VAL A 931 -14.18 20.42 -24.27
CA VAL A 931 -14.96 21.19 -23.30
C VAL A 931 -15.41 22.50 -23.93
N LEU A 932 -16.54 23.01 -23.44
CA LEU A 932 -17.10 24.31 -23.77
C LEU A 932 -17.10 25.14 -22.50
N ILE A 933 -16.25 26.17 -22.44
CA ILE A 933 -16.32 27.18 -21.39
C ILE A 933 -17.30 28.24 -21.89
N HIS A 934 -18.33 28.57 -21.12
CA HIS A 934 -19.37 29.48 -21.58
C HIS A 934 -19.93 30.36 -20.45
N HIS A 935 -20.41 31.54 -20.81
CA HIS A 935 -21.08 32.46 -19.89
C HIS A 935 -22.27 33.12 -20.58
N THR A 936 -23.47 32.90 -20.03
CA THR A 936 -24.73 33.46 -20.54
C THR A 936 -25.18 34.65 -19.69
N ALA A 937 -25.18 35.85 -20.26
CA ALA A 937 -25.72 37.04 -19.62
C ALA A 937 -27.17 37.28 -20.05
N LYS A 938 -28.00 37.80 -19.14
CA LYS A 938 -29.42 38.08 -19.38
C LYS A 938 -29.69 39.59 -19.33
N HIS A 939 -30.39 40.09 -20.33
CA HIS A 939 -30.80 41.48 -20.46
C HIS A 939 -32.33 41.55 -20.50
N VAL A 940 -32.94 42.15 -19.48
CA VAL A 940 -34.40 42.34 -19.43
C VAL A 940 -34.77 43.64 -20.15
N VAL A 941 -35.66 43.54 -21.13
CA VAL A 941 -36.21 44.66 -21.91
C VAL A 941 -37.71 44.79 -21.60
N PRO A 942 -38.09 45.74 -20.73
CA PRO A 942 -39.48 45.86 -20.27
C PRO A 942 -40.49 46.21 -21.35
N SER A 943 -40.09 47.07 -22.29
CA SER A 943 -40.96 47.56 -23.38
C SER A 943 -40.15 47.80 -24.66
N PRO A 944 -39.88 46.75 -25.45
CA PRO A 944 -39.14 46.86 -26.72
C PRO A 944 -39.79 47.86 -27.68
N GLN A 945 -39.00 48.73 -28.30
CA GLN A 945 -39.45 49.66 -29.34
C GLN A 945 -39.01 49.17 -30.73
N ALA A 946 -39.79 49.51 -31.77
CA ALA A 946 -39.40 49.23 -33.15
C ALA A 946 -38.04 49.88 -33.49
N GLY A 947 -37.15 49.12 -34.12
CA GLY A 947 -35.80 49.58 -34.46
C GLY A 947 -34.83 49.73 -33.28
N GLN A 948 -35.25 49.45 -32.04
CA GLN A 948 -34.40 49.60 -30.85
C GLN A 948 -33.18 48.67 -30.92
N LEU A 949 -32.00 49.23 -30.70
CA LEU A 949 -30.74 48.51 -30.58
C LEU A 949 -30.42 48.25 -29.11
N VAL A 950 -30.12 47.00 -28.78
CA VAL A 950 -29.63 46.54 -27.48
C VAL A 950 -28.20 46.06 -27.67
N ALA A 951 -27.24 46.80 -27.11
CA ALA A 951 -25.83 46.41 -27.13
C ALA A 951 -25.48 45.63 -25.85
N PHE A 952 -24.75 44.52 -25.99
CA PHE A 952 -24.43 43.64 -24.86
C PHE A 952 -23.12 43.99 -24.16
N GLY A 953 -22.27 44.80 -24.83
CA GLY A 953 -20.97 45.24 -24.27
C GLY A 953 -19.82 44.25 -24.49
N ARG A 954 -20.06 43.14 -25.19
CA ARG A 954 -19.06 42.16 -25.62
C ARG A 954 -19.40 41.62 -27.01
N GLY A 955 -18.40 41.45 -27.88
CA GLY A 955 -18.54 40.92 -29.24
C GLY A 955 -18.22 39.42 -29.33
N ARG A 956 -18.27 38.84 -30.53
CA ARG A 956 -18.10 37.39 -30.81
C ARG A 956 -19.03 36.52 -29.95
N ILE A 957 -20.30 36.88 -29.95
CA ILE A 957 -21.36 36.16 -29.27
C ILE A 957 -21.66 34.87 -30.03
N ALA A 958 -21.69 33.75 -29.33
CA ALA A 958 -21.92 32.43 -29.93
C ALA A 958 -23.41 32.10 -30.10
N GLY A 959 -24.29 32.76 -29.35
CA GLY A 959 -25.72 32.61 -29.52
C GLY A 959 -26.52 33.65 -28.74
N ILE A 960 -27.70 33.97 -29.27
CA ILE A 960 -28.68 34.85 -28.63
C ILE A 960 -30.04 34.16 -28.62
N GLU A 961 -30.73 34.28 -27.51
CA GLU A 961 -32.09 33.79 -27.34
C GLU A 961 -32.96 34.89 -26.74
N VAL A 962 -34.11 35.15 -27.36
CA VAL A 962 -35.10 36.10 -26.85
C VAL A 962 -36.32 35.33 -26.39
N ARG A 963 -36.66 35.45 -25.10
CA ARG A 963 -37.86 34.85 -24.53
C ARG A 963 -38.75 35.91 -23.91
N ASP A 964 -40.04 35.63 -23.92
CA ASP A 964 -41.04 36.43 -23.23
C ASP A 964 -41.11 36.09 -21.73
N ALA A 965 -41.98 36.77 -20.98
CA ALA A 965 -42.12 36.58 -19.53
C ALA A 965 -42.64 35.19 -19.14
N ASP A 966 -43.35 34.50 -20.05
CA ASP A 966 -43.84 33.14 -19.87
C ASP A 966 -42.83 32.09 -20.38
N GLY A 967 -41.64 32.52 -20.81
CA GLY A 967 -40.59 31.68 -21.34
C GLY A 967 -40.80 31.22 -22.78
N ARG A 968 -41.77 31.79 -23.51
CA ARG A 968 -42.00 31.50 -24.93
C ARG A 968 -40.90 32.16 -25.79
N PRO A 969 -40.26 31.43 -26.71
CA PRO A 969 -39.28 32.02 -27.63
C PRO A 969 -39.97 33.02 -28.58
N VAL A 970 -39.36 34.19 -28.73
CA VAL A 970 -39.81 35.22 -29.68
C VAL A 970 -39.34 34.84 -31.08
N ASP A 971 -40.24 34.94 -32.07
CA ASP A 971 -39.94 34.66 -33.47
C ASP A 971 -38.80 35.56 -33.98
N ALA A 972 -37.84 34.95 -34.67
CA ALA A 972 -36.69 35.63 -35.26
C ALA A 972 -37.08 36.69 -36.31
N ALA A 973 -38.31 36.67 -36.84
CA ALA A 973 -38.83 37.75 -37.68
C ALA A 973 -38.89 39.12 -36.96
N TRP A 974 -38.92 39.14 -35.62
CA TRP A 974 -39.08 40.36 -34.83
C TRP A 974 -37.78 40.99 -34.34
N PHE A 975 -36.62 40.38 -34.65
CA PHE A 975 -35.32 40.95 -34.33
C PHE A 975 -34.23 40.50 -35.29
N THR A 976 -33.14 41.25 -35.36
CA THR A 976 -31.91 40.88 -36.05
C THR A 976 -30.76 40.97 -35.07
N ALA A 977 -29.95 39.94 -34.99
CA ALA A 977 -28.78 39.87 -34.13
C ALA A 977 -27.49 40.03 -34.94
N ASP A 978 -26.57 40.87 -34.47
CA ASP A 978 -25.19 40.93 -34.93
C ASP A 978 -24.30 40.26 -33.88
N LEU A 979 -23.90 39.03 -34.17
CA LEU A 979 -23.12 38.19 -33.26
C LEU A 979 -21.67 38.65 -33.14
N ASP A 980 -21.08 39.19 -34.21
CA ASP A 980 -19.69 39.65 -34.22
C ASP A 980 -19.53 40.91 -33.37
N VAL A 981 -20.40 41.90 -33.58
CA VAL A 981 -20.39 43.15 -32.82
C VAL A 981 -21.01 42.99 -31.43
N GLY A 982 -21.95 42.06 -31.27
CA GLY A 982 -22.63 41.82 -30.01
C GLY A 982 -23.76 42.81 -29.74
N ASN A 983 -24.72 42.88 -30.66
CA ASN A 983 -25.93 43.65 -30.48
C ASN A 983 -27.16 42.94 -31.06
N LEU A 984 -28.35 43.34 -30.60
CA LEU A 984 -29.63 42.92 -31.14
C LEU A 984 -30.47 44.13 -31.48
N ARG A 985 -31.04 44.16 -32.68
CA ARG A 985 -31.95 45.20 -33.15
C ARG A 985 -33.36 44.63 -33.32
N PHE A 986 -34.35 45.23 -32.68
CA PHE A 986 -35.75 44.88 -32.93
C PHE A 986 -36.20 45.35 -34.31
N SER A 987 -37.05 44.56 -34.97
CA SER A 987 -37.59 44.88 -36.30
C SER A 987 -38.37 46.20 -36.32
N ASP A 988 -38.50 46.82 -37.49
CA ASP A 988 -39.36 47.97 -37.73
C ASP A 988 -40.14 47.75 -39.04
N PRO A 989 -41.45 47.45 -38.98
CA PRO A 989 -42.33 47.46 -37.80
C PRO A 989 -42.13 46.25 -36.87
N LEU A 990 -42.41 46.44 -35.57
CA LEU A 990 -42.36 45.40 -34.53
C LEU A 990 -43.77 44.96 -34.11
N ASN A 991 -44.04 43.65 -34.09
CA ASN A 991 -45.30 43.10 -33.58
C ASN A 991 -45.03 42.05 -32.47
N LEU A 992 -45.33 42.43 -31.23
CA LEU A 992 -45.17 41.57 -30.06
C LEU A 992 -46.51 41.17 -29.42
N ALA A 993 -47.64 41.36 -30.09
CA ALA A 993 -48.97 41.12 -29.51
C ALA A 993 -49.21 39.66 -29.05
N ALA A 994 -48.41 38.72 -29.56
CA ALA A 994 -48.45 37.30 -29.21
C ALA A 994 -47.53 36.90 -28.04
N TYR A 995 -46.80 37.86 -27.43
CA TYR A 995 -45.78 37.60 -26.41
C TYR A 995 -46.04 38.40 -25.13
N ALA A 996 -45.68 37.83 -23.98
CA ALA A 996 -45.79 38.49 -22.68
C ALA A 996 -44.54 39.34 -22.35
N LEU A 997 -44.72 40.62 -22.06
CA LEU A 997 -43.63 41.49 -21.59
C LEU A 997 -43.39 41.32 -20.07
N PRO A 998 -42.16 41.52 -19.54
CA PRO A 998 -40.94 41.95 -20.24
C PRO A 998 -40.28 40.84 -21.08
N LEU A 999 -39.54 41.22 -22.12
CA LEU A 999 -38.70 40.25 -22.85
C LEU A 999 -37.34 40.09 -22.15
N THR A 1000 -36.79 38.89 -22.13
CA THR A 1000 -35.44 38.59 -21.66
C THR A 1000 -34.58 38.14 -22.84
N ILE A 1001 -33.52 38.89 -23.12
CA ILE A 1001 -32.51 38.55 -24.11
C ILE A 1001 -31.35 37.86 -23.38
N SER A 1002 -31.10 36.59 -23.69
CA SER A 1002 -29.97 35.83 -23.16
C SER A 1002 -28.90 35.75 -24.24
N GLU A 1003 -27.72 36.29 -23.98
CA GLU A 1003 -26.58 36.24 -24.89
C GLU A 1003 -25.44 35.43 -24.27
N ARG A 1004 -24.75 34.65 -25.10
CA ARG A 1004 -23.69 33.74 -24.64
C ARG A 1004 -22.40 33.93 -25.41
N VAL A 1005 -21.30 34.03 -24.67
CA VAL A 1005 -19.94 33.84 -25.20
C VAL A 1005 -19.45 32.45 -24.82
N GLU A 1006 -18.65 31.83 -25.70
CA GLU A 1006 -18.10 30.51 -25.46
C GLU A 1006 -16.70 30.31 -26.06
N ASP A 1007 -15.92 29.44 -25.43
CA ASP A 1007 -14.62 28.97 -25.90
C ASP A 1007 -14.61 27.44 -25.89
N ARG A 1008 -14.50 26.85 -27.08
CA ARG A 1008 -14.32 25.40 -27.23
C ARG A 1008 -12.84 25.06 -27.10
N ARG A 1009 -12.49 24.20 -26.14
CA ARG A 1009 -11.10 23.85 -25.82
C ARG A 1009 -10.93 22.34 -25.64
N LEU A 1010 -9.69 21.88 -25.74
CA LEU A 1010 -9.32 20.50 -25.41
C LEU A 1010 -8.74 20.49 -24.00
N VAL A 1011 -9.20 19.56 -23.17
CA VAL A 1011 -8.60 19.31 -21.85
C VAL A 1011 -7.24 18.68 -22.04
N VAL A 1012 -6.20 19.33 -21.54
CA VAL A 1012 -4.84 18.77 -21.46
C VAL A 1012 -4.77 17.86 -20.25
N GLN A 1013 -5.09 18.40 -19.08
CA GLN A 1013 -5.05 17.65 -17.82
C GLN A 1013 -6.04 18.23 -16.79
N PRO A 1014 -6.93 17.39 -16.23
CA PRO A 1014 -7.73 17.76 -15.06
C PRO A 1014 -6.98 17.40 -13.78
N GLN A 1015 -6.97 18.30 -12.80
CA GLN A 1015 -6.43 18.07 -11.46
C GLN A 1015 -7.54 17.79 -10.45
N ILE A 1016 -7.25 16.98 -9.43
CA ILE A 1016 -8.17 16.68 -8.32
C ILE A 1016 -8.59 17.95 -7.56
N THR A 1017 -7.73 18.97 -7.54
CA THR A 1017 -8.01 20.28 -6.93
C THR A 1017 -9.05 21.09 -7.69
N GLY A 1018 -9.56 20.63 -8.83
CA GLY A 1018 -10.52 21.36 -9.66
C GLY A 1018 -9.90 22.25 -10.72
N GLU A 1019 -8.57 22.28 -10.86
CA GLU A 1019 -7.91 22.99 -11.96
C GLU A 1019 -7.98 22.14 -13.24
N ILE A 1020 -8.49 22.72 -14.33
CA ILE A 1020 -8.60 22.08 -15.64
C ILE A 1020 -7.72 22.84 -16.62
N GLU A 1021 -6.61 22.21 -17.03
CA GLU A 1021 -5.72 22.78 -18.05
C GLU A 1021 -6.29 22.59 -19.45
N ILE A 1022 -6.20 23.64 -20.27
CA ILE A 1022 -6.72 23.70 -21.63
C ILE A 1022 -5.61 23.94 -22.64
N ASN A 1023 -5.77 23.39 -23.84
CA ASN A 1023 -4.71 23.39 -24.87
C ASN A 1023 -4.40 24.76 -25.49
N THR A 1024 -5.33 25.71 -25.40
CA THR A 1024 -5.23 27.04 -26.01
C THR A 1024 -5.90 28.06 -25.11
N SER A 1025 -5.39 29.30 -25.12
CA SER A 1025 -5.82 30.32 -24.18
C SER A 1025 -7.30 30.71 -24.35
N LEU A 1026 -7.93 31.16 -23.26
CA LEU A 1026 -9.27 31.76 -23.32
C LEU A 1026 -9.27 33.04 -24.16
N THR A 1027 -10.41 33.36 -24.78
CA THR A 1027 -10.57 34.56 -25.62
C THR A 1027 -11.52 35.59 -25.04
N HIS A 1028 -12.31 35.23 -24.02
CA HIS A 1028 -13.28 36.08 -23.35
C HIS A 1028 -13.05 36.09 -21.83
N ASP A 1029 -13.63 37.09 -21.16
CA ASP A 1029 -13.74 37.11 -19.70
C ASP A 1029 -14.90 36.23 -19.24
N TYR A 1030 -14.60 35.35 -18.28
CA TYR A 1030 -15.55 34.42 -17.66
C TYR A 1030 -15.68 34.74 -16.16
N PRO A 1031 -16.79 35.36 -15.73
CA PRO A 1031 -16.98 35.74 -14.33
C PRO A 1031 -17.06 34.54 -13.38
N VAL A 1032 -16.46 34.67 -12.20
CA VAL A 1032 -16.54 33.67 -11.14
C VAL A 1032 -17.99 33.50 -10.67
N GLY A 1033 -18.42 32.25 -10.43
CA GLY A 1033 -19.75 31.95 -9.89
C GLY A 1033 -20.91 32.06 -10.90
N GLU A 1034 -20.66 32.54 -12.11
CA GLU A 1034 -21.65 32.64 -13.21
C GLU A 1034 -21.25 31.80 -14.42
N ALA A 1035 -19.97 31.86 -14.82
CA ALA A 1035 -19.46 31.09 -15.94
C ALA A 1035 -19.42 29.58 -15.63
N MET A 1036 -19.59 28.79 -16.68
CA MET A 1036 -19.68 27.34 -16.62
C MET A 1036 -18.66 26.70 -17.57
N ILE A 1037 -18.32 25.45 -17.29
CA ILE A 1037 -17.56 24.57 -18.17
C ILE A 1037 -18.34 23.27 -18.37
N SER A 1038 -18.53 22.89 -19.63
CA SER A 1038 -19.33 21.74 -20.03
C SER A 1038 -18.51 20.79 -20.90
N THR A 1039 -18.50 19.52 -20.57
CA THR A 1039 -17.86 18.50 -21.40
C THR A 1039 -18.77 18.14 -22.58
N ALA A 1040 -18.19 18.04 -23.77
CA ALA A 1040 -18.94 17.79 -25.00
C ALA A 1040 -19.00 16.29 -25.34
N LEU A 1041 -20.21 15.78 -25.55
CA LEU A 1041 -20.47 14.47 -26.15
C LEU A 1041 -20.45 14.61 -27.67
N ARG A 1042 -19.64 13.82 -28.37
CA ARG A 1042 -19.62 13.80 -29.84
C ARG A 1042 -20.78 12.95 -30.36
N LEU A 1043 -21.72 13.57 -31.06
CA LEU A 1043 -22.96 12.92 -31.47
C LEU A 1043 -22.76 11.97 -32.64
N GLY A 1044 -21.85 12.29 -33.57
CA GLY A 1044 -21.58 11.46 -34.74
C GLY A 1044 -20.81 10.17 -34.45
N GLU A 1045 -20.17 10.04 -33.29
CA GLU A 1045 -19.22 8.96 -33.01
C GLU A 1045 -19.88 7.57 -33.09
N ALA A 1046 -21.14 7.46 -32.65
CA ALA A 1046 -21.97 6.25 -32.80
C ALA A 1046 -22.29 5.90 -34.27
N ASN A 1047 -22.13 6.87 -35.17
CA ASN A 1047 -22.36 6.76 -36.60
C ASN A 1047 -21.02 6.50 -37.33
N GLY A 1048 -19.89 6.37 -36.63
CA GLY A 1048 -18.56 6.20 -37.24
C GLY A 1048 -18.05 7.44 -37.99
N SER A 1049 -18.58 8.63 -37.69
CA SER A 1049 -18.18 9.92 -38.25
C SER A 1049 -18.17 11.00 -37.16
N LEU A 1050 -17.64 12.20 -37.41
CA LEU A 1050 -17.92 13.36 -36.55
C LEU A 1050 -19.24 14.06 -36.93
N ASP A 1051 -19.80 13.68 -38.07
CA ASP A 1051 -20.93 14.33 -38.70
C ASP A 1051 -22.23 13.54 -38.52
N LEU A 1052 -23.35 14.25 -38.47
CA LEU A 1052 -24.68 13.67 -38.55
C LEU A 1052 -25.26 13.85 -39.95
N GLN A 1053 -25.47 12.73 -40.62
CA GLN A 1053 -26.05 12.65 -41.96
C GLN A 1053 -26.62 11.25 -42.20
N ALA A 1054 -27.75 11.17 -42.88
CA ALA A 1054 -28.25 9.94 -43.44
C ALA A 1054 -27.42 9.51 -44.65
N ARG A 1055 -26.99 8.25 -44.67
CA ARG A 1055 -26.21 7.69 -45.77
C ARG A 1055 -26.37 6.19 -45.91
N VAL A 1056 -25.98 5.67 -47.07
CA VAL A 1056 -25.90 4.24 -47.35
C VAL A 1056 -24.44 3.80 -47.22
N VAL A 1057 -24.22 2.65 -46.60
CA VAL A 1057 -22.89 2.04 -46.46
C VAL A 1057 -22.96 0.54 -46.75
N SER A 1058 -21.81 -0.04 -47.10
CA SER A 1058 -21.65 -1.49 -47.29
C SER A 1058 -22.62 -2.09 -48.30
N LEU A 1059 -22.79 -1.47 -49.48
CA LEU A 1059 -23.58 -2.02 -50.57
C LEU A 1059 -22.80 -3.12 -51.30
N PHE A 1060 -23.35 -4.33 -51.37
CA PHE A 1060 -22.78 -5.46 -52.10
C PHE A 1060 -23.87 -6.48 -52.47
N ASP A 1061 -23.57 -7.34 -53.45
CA ASP A 1061 -24.44 -8.43 -53.88
C ASP A 1061 -23.85 -9.81 -53.52
N GLN A 1062 -24.73 -10.80 -53.34
CA GLN A 1062 -24.38 -12.17 -52.95
C GLN A 1062 -25.27 -13.17 -53.66
N ALA A 1063 -24.69 -14.31 -54.06
CA ALA A 1063 -25.40 -15.35 -54.81
C ALA A 1063 -26.47 -16.09 -53.98
N ALA A 1064 -26.36 -16.09 -52.64
CA ALA A 1064 -27.31 -16.78 -51.77
C ALA A 1064 -27.54 -16.03 -50.45
N TRP A 1065 -28.80 -15.89 -50.06
CA TRP A 1065 -29.17 -15.44 -48.72
C TRP A 1065 -29.11 -16.58 -47.71
N THR A 1066 -28.18 -16.50 -46.74
CA THR A 1066 -27.95 -17.50 -45.68
C THR A 1066 -28.51 -17.08 -44.32
N ASN A 1067 -29.30 -15.99 -44.27
CA ASN A 1067 -29.77 -15.37 -43.02
C ASN A 1067 -28.64 -14.86 -42.10
N VAL A 1068 -27.50 -14.49 -42.68
CA VAL A 1068 -26.36 -13.89 -41.97
C VAL A 1068 -26.30 -12.39 -42.27
N TRP A 1069 -26.48 -11.57 -41.24
CA TRP A 1069 -26.40 -10.10 -41.33
C TRP A 1069 -24.95 -9.60 -41.16
N ALA A 1070 -24.09 -9.92 -42.12
CA ALA A 1070 -22.73 -9.39 -42.18
C ALA A 1070 -22.68 -8.06 -42.97
N ASP A 1071 -21.64 -7.26 -42.72
CA ASP A 1071 -21.34 -6.01 -43.42
C ASP A 1071 -20.33 -6.21 -44.57
N SER A 1072 -20.03 -7.48 -44.89
CA SER A 1072 -19.21 -7.93 -46.00
C SER A 1072 -19.87 -9.14 -46.69
N PRO A 1073 -19.55 -9.43 -47.97
CA PRO A 1073 -20.08 -10.60 -48.66
C PRO A 1073 -19.80 -11.90 -47.91
N SER A 1074 -20.83 -12.72 -47.73
CA SER A 1074 -20.76 -14.06 -47.17
C SER A 1074 -20.98 -15.09 -48.28
N GLY A 1075 -19.89 -15.65 -48.80
CA GLY A 1075 -19.90 -16.62 -49.90
C GLY A 1075 -19.59 -15.98 -51.26
N SER A 1076 -20.10 -16.56 -52.34
CA SER A 1076 -19.87 -16.05 -53.70
C SER A 1076 -20.71 -14.81 -54.00
N VAL A 1077 -20.12 -13.89 -54.76
CA VAL A 1077 -20.76 -12.68 -55.30
C VAL A 1077 -21.87 -13.08 -56.28
N ALA A 1078 -22.95 -12.30 -56.40
CA ALA A 1078 -24.01 -12.62 -57.35
C ALA A 1078 -23.53 -12.36 -58.80
N PRO A 1079 -24.07 -13.08 -59.81
CA PRO A 1079 -23.77 -12.77 -61.20
C PRO A 1079 -24.33 -11.40 -61.65
N GLY A 1080 -25.41 -10.95 -61.02
CA GLY A 1080 -25.98 -9.62 -61.23
C GLY A 1080 -25.53 -8.65 -60.16
N THR A 1081 -25.27 -7.40 -60.55
CA THR A 1081 -24.83 -6.31 -59.66
C THR A 1081 -25.74 -5.10 -59.85
N TYR A 1082 -25.99 -4.36 -58.75
CA TYR A 1082 -26.67 -3.07 -58.80
C TYR A 1082 -25.66 -1.96 -59.10
N ASN A 1083 -25.91 -1.14 -60.13
CA ASN A 1083 -25.03 -0.05 -60.52
C ASN A 1083 -25.22 1.18 -59.60
N ASP A 1084 -24.56 1.14 -58.45
CA ASP A 1084 -24.54 2.24 -57.48
C ASP A 1084 -23.72 3.47 -57.95
N THR A 1085 -22.87 3.31 -58.98
CA THR A 1085 -22.03 4.40 -59.50
C THR A 1085 -22.86 5.45 -60.24
N ASP A 1086 -23.73 5.01 -61.15
CA ASP A 1086 -24.59 5.91 -61.92
C ASP A 1086 -25.94 6.16 -61.23
N TYR A 1087 -26.40 5.22 -60.39
CA TYR A 1087 -27.72 5.24 -59.75
C TYR A 1087 -27.64 4.97 -58.24
N PRO A 1088 -26.99 5.85 -57.46
CA PRO A 1088 -26.82 5.65 -56.03
C PRO A 1088 -28.15 5.61 -55.29
N LEU A 1089 -28.19 4.87 -54.19
CA LEU A 1089 -29.37 4.81 -53.33
C LEU A 1089 -29.62 6.18 -52.67
N ALA A 1090 -30.81 6.73 -52.89
CA ALA A 1090 -31.20 8.01 -52.30
C ALA A 1090 -31.81 7.80 -50.90
N VAL A 1091 -31.34 8.59 -49.94
CA VAL A 1091 -31.83 8.63 -48.55
C VAL A 1091 -32.01 10.09 -48.10
N THR A 1092 -32.88 10.30 -47.11
CA THR A 1092 -33.14 11.61 -46.50
C THR A 1092 -32.81 11.55 -45.00
N ASN A 1093 -32.39 12.67 -44.40
CA ASN A 1093 -32.12 12.71 -42.96
C ASN A 1093 -33.38 12.43 -42.14
N LYS A 1094 -34.53 12.91 -42.63
CA LYS A 1094 -35.84 12.75 -42.02
C LYS A 1094 -36.32 11.31 -41.93
N ASP A 1095 -36.14 10.52 -42.99
CA ASP A 1095 -36.87 9.26 -43.17
C ASP A 1095 -35.99 8.02 -43.05
N ALA A 1096 -34.69 8.15 -43.27
CA ALA A 1096 -33.76 7.04 -43.14
C ALA A 1096 -33.57 6.65 -41.67
N ILE A 1097 -33.61 5.33 -41.41
CA ILE A 1097 -33.31 4.76 -40.09
C ILE A 1097 -31.95 4.07 -40.13
N THR A 1098 -31.29 3.93 -38.98
CA THR A 1098 -30.12 3.06 -38.91
C THR A 1098 -30.56 1.60 -38.91
N GLU A 1099 -30.31 0.88 -40.01
CA GLU A 1099 -30.84 -0.46 -40.26
C GLU A 1099 -29.99 -1.22 -41.28
N ARG A 1100 -30.06 -2.56 -41.24
CA ARG A 1100 -29.44 -3.44 -42.23
C ARG A 1100 -30.51 -4.01 -43.15
N TRP A 1101 -30.31 -3.89 -44.47
CA TRP A 1101 -31.30 -4.23 -45.49
C TRP A 1101 -30.86 -5.36 -46.41
N ALA A 1102 -31.76 -6.30 -46.72
CA ALA A 1102 -31.56 -7.39 -47.65
C ALA A 1102 -32.67 -7.38 -48.70
N VAL A 1103 -32.31 -7.16 -49.96
CA VAL A 1103 -33.22 -7.27 -51.11
C VAL A 1103 -33.05 -8.65 -51.72
N ARG A 1104 -33.94 -9.59 -51.37
CA ARG A 1104 -33.85 -11.00 -51.77
C ARG A 1104 -34.70 -11.27 -53.00
N PHE A 1105 -34.07 -11.76 -54.07
CA PHE A 1105 -34.75 -12.13 -55.30
C PHE A 1105 -35.56 -13.43 -55.12
N THR A 1106 -36.86 -13.38 -55.45
CA THR A 1106 -37.76 -14.54 -55.48
C THR A 1106 -37.86 -15.14 -56.89
N SER A 1107 -37.56 -14.35 -57.92
CA SER A 1107 -37.38 -14.77 -59.31
C SER A 1107 -36.29 -13.92 -59.98
N ALA A 1108 -36.07 -14.05 -61.30
CA ALA A 1108 -35.09 -13.23 -62.02
C ALA A 1108 -35.46 -11.72 -62.08
N THR A 1109 -36.72 -11.37 -61.81
CA THR A 1109 -37.20 -9.97 -61.88
C THR A 1109 -37.98 -9.51 -60.66
N GLN A 1110 -38.38 -10.40 -59.76
CA GLN A 1110 -39.11 -10.07 -58.53
C GLN A 1110 -38.22 -10.28 -57.29
N PHE A 1111 -38.37 -9.40 -56.32
CA PHE A 1111 -37.65 -9.44 -55.05
C PHE A 1111 -38.52 -8.97 -53.88
N GLU A 1112 -38.08 -9.27 -52.67
CA GLU A 1112 -38.61 -8.72 -51.42
C GLU A 1112 -37.54 -7.94 -50.66
N VAL A 1113 -37.97 -6.95 -49.89
CA VAL A 1113 -37.10 -6.10 -49.07
C VAL A 1113 -37.29 -6.47 -47.63
N ILE A 1114 -36.20 -6.91 -46.99
CA ILE A 1114 -36.17 -7.35 -45.61
C ILE A 1114 -35.23 -6.42 -44.84
N GLY A 1115 -35.70 -5.78 -43.79
CA GLY A 1115 -34.84 -5.15 -42.80
C GLY A 1115 -34.61 -6.10 -41.64
N GLU A 1116 -33.43 -6.08 -41.02
CA GLU A 1116 -33.08 -7.00 -39.94
C GLU A 1116 -34.10 -6.96 -38.80
N THR A 1117 -34.55 -5.75 -38.42
CA THR A 1117 -35.49 -5.61 -37.30
C THR A 1117 -36.92 -5.28 -37.71
N VAL A 1118 -37.13 -4.74 -38.91
CA VAL A 1118 -38.45 -4.39 -39.44
C VAL A 1118 -39.08 -5.52 -40.25
N GLY A 1119 -38.32 -6.60 -40.52
CA GLY A 1119 -38.76 -7.75 -41.29
C GLY A 1119 -38.98 -7.41 -42.77
N THR A 1120 -39.80 -8.23 -43.46
CA THR A 1120 -40.18 -7.95 -44.85
C THR A 1120 -41.13 -6.76 -44.91
N ILE A 1121 -40.67 -5.64 -45.47
CA ILE A 1121 -41.42 -4.37 -45.50
C ILE A 1121 -42.06 -4.06 -46.84
N SER A 1122 -41.57 -4.66 -47.93
CA SER A 1122 -42.12 -4.46 -49.27
C SER A 1122 -41.70 -5.61 -50.20
N ALA A 1123 -42.43 -5.78 -51.29
CA ALA A 1123 -41.98 -6.52 -52.46
C ALA A 1123 -41.82 -5.55 -53.64
N GLY A 1124 -41.00 -5.92 -54.62
CA GLY A 1124 -40.72 -5.09 -55.78
C GLY A 1124 -40.27 -5.91 -56.99
N ASN A 1125 -39.92 -5.20 -58.06
CA ASN A 1125 -39.40 -5.78 -59.28
C ASN A 1125 -38.32 -4.88 -59.90
N THR A 1126 -37.58 -5.40 -60.87
CA THR A 1126 -36.51 -4.66 -61.54
C THR A 1126 -37.00 -3.63 -62.56
N THR A 1127 -38.31 -3.54 -62.84
CA THR A 1127 -38.87 -2.63 -63.86
C THR A 1127 -39.49 -1.35 -63.30
N THR A 1128 -39.55 -1.21 -61.98
CA THR A 1128 -40.13 -0.06 -61.27
C THR A 1128 -39.18 0.41 -60.16
N ASP A 1129 -39.19 1.70 -59.85
CA ASP A 1129 -38.40 2.25 -58.75
C ASP A 1129 -38.89 1.64 -57.42
N LEU A 1130 -37.95 1.19 -56.60
CA LEU A 1130 -38.24 0.62 -55.29
C LEU A 1130 -38.14 1.73 -54.24
N ALA A 1131 -39.26 2.05 -53.60
CA ALA A 1131 -39.36 3.08 -52.57
C ALA A 1131 -40.21 2.60 -51.37
N PRO A 1132 -39.66 1.75 -50.48
CA PRO A 1132 -40.41 1.18 -49.36
C PRO A 1132 -40.79 2.26 -48.35
N ILE A 1133 -42.08 2.38 -48.04
CA ILE A 1133 -42.60 3.46 -47.19
C ILE A 1133 -42.25 3.24 -45.71
N ASN A 1134 -41.71 4.28 -45.08
CA ASN A 1134 -41.55 4.38 -43.65
C ASN A 1134 -42.91 4.74 -43.01
N PRO A 1135 -43.53 3.85 -42.22
CA PRO A 1135 -44.82 4.11 -41.60
C PRO A 1135 -44.79 5.26 -40.59
N ARG A 1136 -43.61 5.71 -40.15
CA ARG A 1136 -43.44 6.82 -39.21
C ARG A 1136 -43.61 8.18 -39.89
N THR A 1137 -43.22 8.30 -41.16
CA THR A 1137 -43.18 9.60 -41.84
C THR A 1137 -44.08 9.65 -43.08
N GLY A 1138 -44.51 8.49 -43.59
CA GLY A 1138 -45.26 8.36 -44.83
C GLY A 1138 -44.40 8.54 -46.09
N GLN A 1139 -43.07 8.67 -45.93
CA GLN A 1139 -42.10 8.80 -47.02
C GLN A 1139 -41.21 7.55 -47.11
N PRO A 1140 -40.50 7.31 -48.23
CA PRO A 1140 -39.64 6.14 -48.38
C PRO A 1140 -38.45 6.11 -47.41
N TYR A 1141 -38.08 4.92 -46.91
CA TYR A 1141 -36.83 4.72 -46.15
C TYR A 1141 -35.58 5.02 -47.00
N PHE A 1142 -35.63 4.58 -48.25
CA PHE A 1142 -34.62 4.79 -49.29
C PHE A 1142 -35.30 4.61 -50.64
N VAL A 1143 -34.66 5.08 -51.72
CA VAL A 1143 -35.13 4.89 -53.09
C VAL A 1143 -34.03 4.23 -53.92
N MET A 1144 -34.34 3.08 -54.52
CA MET A 1144 -33.51 2.40 -55.52
C MET A 1144 -34.13 2.59 -56.90
N LYS A 1145 -33.32 3.02 -57.87
CA LYS A 1145 -33.77 3.29 -59.25
C LYS A 1145 -33.84 2.01 -60.06
N LYS A 1146 -34.88 1.87 -60.88
CA LYS A 1146 -35.02 0.70 -61.77
C LYS A 1146 -33.87 0.56 -62.76
N GLU A 1147 -33.28 1.68 -63.20
CA GLU A 1147 -32.15 1.71 -64.14
C GLU A 1147 -30.86 1.16 -63.53
N GLY A 1148 -30.77 1.06 -62.20
CA GLY A 1148 -29.60 0.50 -61.50
C GLY A 1148 -29.51 -1.02 -61.55
N TRP A 1149 -30.59 -1.74 -61.91
CA TRP A 1149 -30.57 -3.20 -61.93
C TRP A 1149 -29.79 -3.75 -63.14
N GLY A 1150 -28.65 -4.40 -62.88
CA GLY A 1150 -27.93 -5.19 -63.88
C GLY A 1150 -28.69 -6.45 -64.32
N THR A 1151 -28.15 -7.20 -65.27
CA THR A 1151 -28.68 -8.50 -65.71
C THR A 1151 -28.05 -9.65 -64.90
N GLY A 1152 -28.65 -10.85 -64.93
CA GLY A 1152 -28.07 -12.05 -64.28
C GLY A 1152 -28.60 -12.37 -62.87
N TRP A 1153 -29.74 -11.80 -62.47
CA TRP A 1153 -30.39 -12.14 -61.20
C TRP A 1153 -31.07 -13.51 -61.23
N SER A 1154 -30.93 -14.27 -60.15
CA SER A 1154 -31.59 -15.55 -59.91
C SER A 1154 -32.29 -15.57 -58.57
N THR A 1155 -33.23 -16.49 -58.40
CA THR A 1155 -33.87 -16.75 -57.09
C THR A 1155 -32.79 -16.97 -56.04
N ASN A 1156 -32.99 -16.35 -54.87
CA ASN A 1156 -32.10 -16.33 -53.71
C ASN A 1156 -30.85 -15.44 -53.80
N ASN A 1157 -30.59 -14.78 -54.94
CA ASN A 1157 -29.61 -13.69 -54.97
C ASN A 1157 -30.09 -12.57 -54.03
N VAL A 1158 -29.15 -11.86 -53.43
CA VAL A 1158 -29.47 -10.80 -52.48
C VAL A 1158 -28.56 -9.59 -52.68
N VAL A 1159 -29.14 -8.40 -52.65
CA VAL A 1159 -28.40 -7.15 -52.48
C VAL A 1159 -28.47 -6.75 -51.01
N ARG A 1160 -27.31 -6.55 -50.39
CA ARG A 1160 -27.17 -6.11 -49.00
C ARG A 1160 -26.61 -4.70 -48.98
N PHE A 1161 -27.15 -3.90 -48.07
CA PHE A 1161 -26.62 -2.59 -47.72
C PHE A 1161 -27.12 -2.21 -46.34
N ASN A 1162 -26.48 -1.23 -45.73
CA ASN A 1162 -26.90 -0.67 -44.47
C ASN A 1162 -27.22 0.82 -44.68
N THR A 1163 -28.23 1.31 -43.97
CA THR A 1163 -28.47 2.75 -43.84
C THR A 1163 -28.01 3.20 -42.46
N VAL A 1164 -27.44 4.39 -42.39
CA VAL A 1164 -27.20 5.13 -41.15
C VAL A 1164 -28.14 6.31 -41.17
N GLY A 1165 -28.94 6.51 -40.11
CA GLY A 1165 -29.85 7.65 -40.01
C GLY A 1165 -29.11 8.93 -39.59
N GLY A 1166 -29.67 10.10 -39.91
CA GLY A 1166 -29.18 11.41 -39.47
C GLY A 1166 -29.49 11.69 -37.99
N LEU A 1167 -29.20 10.74 -37.10
CA LEU A 1167 -29.57 10.78 -35.68
C LEU A 1167 -28.47 10.22 -34.77
N ALA A 1168 -28.48 10.64 -33.51
CA ALA A 1168 -27.54 10.21 -32.48
C ALA A 1168 -28.27 9.80 -31.19
N PRO A 1169 -28.02 8.59 -30.65
CA PRO A 1169 -28.55 8.17 -29.35
C PRO A 1169 -27.78 8.83 -28.19
N VAL A 1170 -28.51 9.35 -27.20
CA VAL A 1170 -27.94 9.92 -25.97
C VAL A 1170 -28.67 9.33 -24.76
N TRP A 1171 -27.90 8.87 -23.77
CA TRP A 1171 -28.41 8.50 -22.46
C TRP A 1171 -28.22 9.65 -21.48
N MET A 1172 -29.32 10.05 -20.85
CA MET A 1172 -29.38 11.03 -19.78
C MET A 1172 -29.52 10.29 -18.45
N MET A 1173 -28.62 10.59 -17.51
CA MET A 1173 -28.59 10.05 -16.17
C MET A 1173 -28.87 11.16 -15.17
N ARG A 1174 -29.94 11.02 -14.38
CA ARG A 1174 -30.26 11.93 -13.28
C ARG A 1174 -29.99 11.22 -11.96
N THR A 1175 -29.10 11.78 -11.15
CA THR A 1175 -28.72 11.31 -9.83
C THR A 1175 -29.25 12.27 -8.78
N THR A 1176 -30.11 11.78 -7.88
CA THR A 1176 -30.68 12.54 -6.77
C THR A 1176 -30.06 12.06 -5.46
N LEU A 1177 -29.44 12.97 -4.73
CA LEU A 1177 -28.91 12.73 -3.39
C LEU A 1177 -30.01 12.86 -2.32
N PRO A 1178 -29.93 12.10 -1.21
CA PRO A 1178 -30.87 12.25 -0.10
C PRO A 1178 -30.95 13.67 0.46
N GLY A 1179 -32.15 14.15 0.76
CA GLY A 1179 -32.38 15.44 1.40
C GLY A 1179 -33.62 16.19 0.93
N THR A 1180 -33.94 17.28 1.62
CA THR A 1180 -35.09 18.14 1.33
C THR A 1180 -34.88 18.92 0.02
N PRO A 1181 -35.91 19.05 -0.85
CA PRO A 1181 -35.82 19.88 -2.05
C PRO A 1181 -35.62 21.36 -1.72
N GLU A 1182 -34.80 22.06 -2.52
CA GLU A 1182 -34.58 23.51 -2.39
C GLU A 1182 -35.60 24.35 -3.18
N GLY A 1183 -36.43 23.73 -4.03
CA GLY A 1183 -37.45 24.40 -4.81
C GLY A 1183 -38.52 23.45 -5.38
N ALA A 1184 -39.62 24.01 -5.88
CA ALA A 1184 -40.74 23.26 -6.45
C ALA A 1184 -40.51 22.85 -7.92
N THR A 1185 -39.67 23.57 -8.64
CA THR A 1185 -39.36 23.33 -10.06
C THR A 1185 -37.85 23.28 -10.26
N ASP A 1186 -37.42 22.30 -11.03
CA ASP A 1186 -36.01 22.11 -11.38
C ASP A 1186 -35.89 21.88 -12.90
N SER A 1187 -34.78 22.33 -13.49
CA SER A 1187 -34.59 22.29 -14.94
C SER A 1187 -33.11 22.18 -15.29
N THR A 1188 -32.81 21.48 -16.38
CA THR A 1188 -31.48 21.43 -16.99
C THR A 1188 -31.57 21.77 -18.47
N ARG A 1189 -30.54 22.41 -19.00
CA ARG A 1189 -30.51 22.82 -20.41
C ARG A 1189 -29.55 21.96 -21.22
N PHE A 1190 -30.09 21.27 -22.23
CA PHE A 1190 -29.34 20.51 -23.21
C PHE A 1190 -29.21 21.30 -24.51
N GLN A 1191 -28.03 21.31 -25.11
CA GLN A 1191 -27.79 21.99 -26.37
C GLN A 1191 -26.99 21.11 -27.35
N VAL A 1192 -27.38 21.21 -28.62
CA VAL A 1192 -26.65 20.66 -29.76
C VAL A 1192 -25.93 21.80 -30.49
N ILE A 1193 -24.67 21.59 -30.83
CA ILE A 1193 -23.85 22.54 -31.61
C ILE A 1193 -23.26 21.77 -32.79
N GLY A 1194 -23.34 22.34 -33.99
CA GLY A 1194 -22.75 21.77 -35.19
C GLY A 1194 -22.61 22.86 -36.27
N ASN A 1195 -21.78 22.57 -37.27
CA ASN A 1195 -21.46 23.49 -38.36
C ASN A 1195 -22.21 23.08 -39.64
N ILE A 1196 -22.54 24.06 -40.48
CA ILE A 1196 -23.21 23.85 -41.77
C ILE A 1196 -22.18 24.13 -42.88
N PRO A 1197 -22.13 23.35 -43.98
CA PRO A 1197 -21.19 23.61 -45.08
C PRO A 1197 -21.45 24.97 -45.74
N GLY A 1198 -20.45 25.86 -45.71
CA GLY A 1198 -20.47 27.14 -46.45
C GLY A 1198 -20.71 28.39 -45.60
N GLU A 1199 -20.84 28.26 -44.28
CA GLU A 1199 -20.89 29.35 -43.29
C GLU A 1199 -19.78 29.20 -42.24
#